data_AF-A0A8K0AAP5-F1
#
_entry.id   AF-A0A8K0AAP5-F1
#
_cell.length_a   1.000
_cell.length_b   1.000
_cell.length_c   1.000
_cell.angle_alpha   90.00
_cell.angle_beta   90.00
_cell.angle_gamma   90.00
#
_symmetry.space_group_name_H-M   'P 1'
#
loop_
_entity.id
_entity.type
_entity.pdbx_description
1 polymer ?
#
loop_
_entity_poly.entity_id
_entity_poly.type
_entity_poly.pdbx_seq_one_letter_code
_entity_poly.pdbx_strand_id
1 'polypeptide(L)'
;MGPFMLLVLTGCCGLFGAVTYAAAIPDEDDYQQQPSQQFILSQDAWEERMKTHEERYPGDVYVDSSIQETIRHVDNTIRNTQKMHDDKERVRTPFDYLESLHHMSREAHQEARAAAIVEGTMQLVLERVTENDNNWVAAGDMCDIRKAISPAQRDMIANMSGCEQFTTTANCSIYKYRTADGNCNNINNPHWGAALQPFRRFVSPRYDDQWNVPLGWDKSREYNGFPLPSARQVSNVLLTSSETEDDPEYTHMLTEWGRFLRHDMEQTATAVGCTVLASDGKILCTDTCDNVSPCFPIPVPDDDPQINNTEKPCLPFTRSSSMCAVAVGQTSRPDDLTDREQINQVSSFIDASMVYGPSEELAQSLRDLTTDEGLMRVQQRADISSGLDLLPVEEEEENPCKQDPTGGDTVPCFLAGDSRVNEDNRVIASHTIWVREHNRLARQLRTLNPHWSGDRLYQEARGIVAAEIAHITFSEYLPKILGPHAMEDVGEYVEYDPDVDPSVRNAVAMAAFRLNDAATAPLVKRYDENYVEDPVIGNVALRDTFFAPWRIVKESGIDPLVRGMIGSPAKLATPTNVIHEDLTQHLFAQPDQPGLDIAAITIQRGRDHGIPFYNNWRDLCNMPPAESFDDLSGEMSDADVRQKLSDVYGDVSNVDLWVAGLLEDHVTGGRVGPTFRCLIAEQLKLIRQGDRFWHENVGVFTAAQRTQIGRVTYARVICDNTGVTRLQRDVFARADVTDMTSCEDIPGMLLEVWKETFEDADECENPDMNDCEQLCINLVGSYLCACQDGLVLRADGRSCASCPELYPDLVSSGDFGVYENQCFWFSSLSRGWLTYLDARESCMLLGGKLAMIKDADVQGFIEDYLRNNRRQYKSQYFIGLDDLRSHHLLWSDGTELEGYTNWRSGHTPYYRGNYGVLLEDQRWDLTRGSKTLPYICQMDPVD
;
A
#
# COMPACT_ATOMS: atom_id res chain seq x y z
N MET A 1 -58.17 -36.33 25.35
CA MET A 1 -59.17 -35.25 25.54
C MET A 1 -58.65 -34.04 24.80
N GLY A 2 -59.52 -33.39 24.04
CA GLY A 2 -59.19 -32.41 23.02
C GLY A 2 -58.65 -31.05 23.51
N PRO A 3 -58.35 -30.18 22.53
CA PRO A 3 -57.39 -29.05 22.58
C PRO A 3 -58.08 -27.69 22.76
N PHE A 4 -57.34 -26.58 22.84
CA PHE A 4 -57.66 -25.32 22.13
C PHE A 4 -56.54 -24.25 22.25
N MET A 5 -56.09 -23.77 21.09
CA MET A 5 -55.44 -22.49 20.83
C MET A 5 -56.35 -21.30 21.20
N LEU A 6 -55.79 -20.13 21.54
CA LEU A 6 -55.89 -18.92 20.69
C LEU A 6 -55.03 -17.74 21.20
N LEU A 7 -54.45 -17.03 20.23
CA LEU A 7 -53.80 -15.71 20.27
C LEU A 7 -54.70 -14.58 20.84
N VAL A 8 -54.09 -13.47 21.31
CA VAL A 8 -54.14 -12.11 20.69
C VAL A 8 -53.43 -11.06 21.58
N LEU A 9 -52.69 -10.16 20.90
CA LEU A 9 -51.97 -8.95 21.31
C LEU A 9 -52.78 -7.91 22.12
N THR A 10 -52.11 -7.12 22.98
CA THR A 10 -52.05 -5.63 22.98
C THR A 10 -51.26 -5.11 24.20
N GLY A 11 -50.39 -4.10 24.01
CA GLY A 11 -49.55 -3.49 25.05
C GLY A 11 -50.16 -2.29 25.80
N CYS A 12 -49.42 -1.76 26.79
CA CYS A 12 -49.16 -0.34 27.07
C CYS A 12 -48.59 -0.08 28.49
N CYS A 13 -47.45 0.61 28.52
CA CYS A 13 -46.90 1.63 29.45
C CYS A 13 -47.19 1.69 30.97
N GLY A 14 -46.10 2.03 31.71
CA GLY A 14 -46.04 2.79 32.96
C GLY A 14 -45.10 2.15 34.01
N LEU A 15 -44.13 2.80 34.66
CA LEU A 15 -43.89 4.22 34.99
C LEU A 15 -42.41 4.41 35.43
N PHE A 16 -41.80 5.53 35.02
CA PHE A 16 -40.54 6.09 35.55
C PHE A 16 -40.80 6.95 36.80
N GLY A 17 -39.84 6.94 37.75
CA GLY A 17 -39.79 7.84 38.90
C GLY A 17 -38.88 9.04 38.65
N ALA A 18 -39.37 10.22 39.02
CA ALA A 18 -38.77 11.54 38.81
C ALA A 18 -37.65 11.89 39.81
N VAL A 19 -36.64 12.64 39.34
CA VAL A 19 -35.84 13.55 40.18
C VAL A 19 -35.63 14.86 39.43
N THR A 20 -36.02 15.95 40.10
CA THR A 20 -35.95 17.36 39.66
C THR A 20 -34.55 17.95 39.84
N TYR A 21 -34.06 18.72 38.86
CA TYR A 21 -32.95 19.68 39.05
C TYR A 21 -33.45 21.12 38.92
N ALA A 22 -33.04 21.97 39.85
CA ALA A 22 -33.24 23.41 39.85
C ALA A 22 -32.00 24.11 39.28
N ALA A 23 -32.25 25.11 38.43
CA ALA A 23 -31.26 25.91 37.72
C ALA A 23 -30.63 27.01 38.60
N ALA A 24 -29.40 27.41 38.23
CA ALA A 24 -28.81 28.70 38.57
C ALA A 24 -28.05 29.26 37.35
N ILE A 25 -28.37 30.50 37.00
CA ILE A 25 -27.84 31.32 35.90
C ILE A 25 -26.60 32.10 36.40
N PRO A 26 -25.65 32.47 35.51
CA PRO A 26 -25.39 33.90 35.34
C PRO A 26 -25.23 34.36 33.87
N ASP A 27 -25.49 35.66 33.72
CA ASP A 27 -25.76 36.50 32.55
C ASP A 27 -24.68 36.66 31.46
N GLU A 28 -25.18 37.12 30.30
CA GLU A 28 -24.53 37.56 29.06
C GLU A 28 -23.67 38.83 29.20
N ASP A 29 -22.67 38.97 28.32
CA ASP A 29 -22.43 40.19 27.51
C ASP A 29 -21.22 39.96 26.56
N ASP A 30 -21.44 39.87 25.23
CA ASP A 30 -20.63 40.65 24.26
C ASP A 30 -21.25 40.73 22.85
N TYR A 31 -21.48 41.98 22.44
CA TYR A 31 -21.51 42.65 21.14
C TYR A 31 -22.00 41.98 19.83
N GLN A 32 -22.95 42.70 19.24
CA GLN A 32 -23.58 42.58 17.92
C GLN A 32 -22.63 42.73 16.73
N GLN A 33 -22.82 41.91 15.68
CA GLN A 33 -22.82 42.33 14.28
C GLN A 33 -23.73 41.40 13.44
N GLN A 34 -24.73 41.98 12.78
CA GLN A 34 -25.73 41.30 11.94
C GLN A 34 -25.16 40.88 10.56
N PRO A 35 -25.49 39.67 10.05
CA PRO A 35 -25.53 39.39 8.63
C PRO A 35 -26.90 39.71 8.02
N SER A 36 -26.87 40.08 6.73
CA SER A 36 -27.97 40.50 5.87
C SER A 36 -29.21 39.60 5.89
N GLN A 37 -30.39 40.22 6.02
CA GLN A 37 -31.69 39.61 5.82
C GLN A 37 -31.89 39.19 4.35
N GLN A 38 -31.77 37.90 4.07
CA GLN A 38 -32.60 37.24 3.06
C GLN A 38 -32.70 35.73 3.37
N PHE A 39 -33.95 35.24 3.36
CA PHE A 39 -34.42 33.91 3.79
C PHE A 39 -34.60 33.68 5.31
N ILE A 40 -35.58 34.40 5.88
CA ILE A 40 -36.29 33.89 7.07
C ILE A 40 -37.46 33.04 6.56
N LEU A 41 -37.28 31.71 6.54
CA LEU A 41 -38.42 30.79 6.62
C LEU A 41 -39.02 30.96 8.02
N SER A 42 -40.35 30.96 8.13
CA SER A 42 -41.01 30.99 9.44
C SER A 42 -40.52 29.82 10.29
N GLN A 43 -40.46 29.99 11.60
CA GLN A 43 -40.11 28.94 12.56
C GLN A 43 -40.97 27.68 12.34
N ASP A 44 -42.24 27.88 11.98
CA ASP A 44 -43.17 26.82 11.58
C ASP A 44 -42.73 26.07 10.30
N ALA A 45 -42.19 26.76 9.29
CA ALA A 45 -41.70 26.12 8.05
C ALA A 45 -40.35 25.42 8.24
N TRP A 46 -39.56 25.82 9.25
CA TRP A 46 -38.34 25.15 9.66
C TRP A 46 -38.65 23.87 10.46
N GLU A 47 -39.61 23.93 11.38
CA GLU A 47 -40.12 22.76 12.12
C GLU A 47 -40.86 21.76 11.21
N GLU A 48 -41.58 22.24 10.19
CA GLU A 48 -42.26 21.39 9.21
C GLU A 48 -41.25 20.73 8.24
N ARG A 49 -40.17 21.43 7.84
CA ARG A 49 -39.07 20.83 7.07
C ARG A 49 -38.27 19.82 7.88
N MET A 50 -37.98 20.09 9.16
CA MET A 50 -37.29 19.13 10.03
C MET A 50 -38.12 17.89 10.28
N LYS A 51 -39.44 18.01 10.52
CA LYS A 51 -40.34 16.86 10.61
C LYS A 51 -40.36 16.01 9.34
N THR A 52 -40.34 16.63 8.15
CA THR A 52 -40.29 15.88 6.88
C THR A 52 -38.93 15.26 6.57
N HIS A 53 -37.85 15.72 7.21
CA HIS A 53 -36.49 15.16 7.06
C HIS A 53 -36.28 14.01 8.06
N GLU A 54 -36.77 14.16 9.29
CA GLU A 54 -36.81 13.12 10.34
C GLU A 54 -37.65 11.91 9.91
N GLU A 55 -38.69 12.09 9.09
CA GLU A 55 -39.46 10.98 8.51
C GLU A 55 -38.73 10.24 7.36
N ARG A 56 -37.65 10.79 6.80
CA ARG A 56 -36.97 10.22 5.61
C ARG A 56 -35.72 9.41 5.93
N TYR A 57 -34.95 9.80 6.95
CA TYR A 57 -33.72 9.13 7.39
C TYR A 57 -33.69 9.08 8.92
N PRO A 58 -34.24 8.02 9.54
CA PRO A 58 -34.41 7.97 11.00
C PRO A 58 -33.08 7.93 11.78
N GLY A 59 -31.97 7.61 11.12
CA GLY A 59 -30.64 7.52 11.70
C GLY A 59 -29.94 8.85 11.92
N ASP A 60 -30.33 9.91 11.21
CA ASP A 60 -29.62 11.20 11.21
C ASP A 60 -29.47 11.79 12.63
N VAL A 61 -30.48 11.62 13.49
CA VAL A 61 -30.48 12.13 14.87
C VAL A 61 -29.46 11.45 15.78
N TYR A 62 -28.99 10.25 15.41
CA TYR A 62 -28.05 9.47 16.21
C TYR A 62 -26.59 9.69 15.82
N VAL A 63 -26.31 10.21 14.62
CA VAL A 63 -24.97 10.24 14.00
C VAL A 63 -23.91 10.91 14.88
N ASP A 64 -24.13 12.15 15.34
CA ASP A 64 -23.14 12.90 16.14
C ASP A 64 -22.78 12.15 17.44
N SER A 65 -23.79 11.63 18.14
CA SER A 65 -23.56 10.88 19.37
C SER A 65 -22.87 9.54 19.12
N SER A 66 -23.21 8.85 18.03
CA SER A 66 -22.63 7.56 17.66
C SER A 66 -21.16 7.72 17.26
N ILE A 67 -20.81 8.70 16.43
CA ILE A 67 -19.43 8.86 15.97
C ILE A 67 -18.47 9.23 17.10
N GLN A 68 -18.90 10.11 18.01
CA GLN A 68 -18.07 10.47 19.16
C GLN A 68 -17.84 9.27 20.09
N GLU A 69 -18.83 8.40 20.23
CA GLU A 69 -18.70 7.17 21.01
C GLU A 69 -17.76 6.18 20.34
N THR A 70 -17.92 5.96 19.02
CA THR A 70 -17.07 5.06 18.24
C THR A 70 -15.61 5.54 18.21
N ILE A 71 -15.33 6.84 18.02
CA ILE A 71 -13.97 7.39 18.09
C ILE A 71 -13.31 7.04 19.42
N ARG A 72 -14.00 7.28 20.55
CA ARG A 72 -13.47 6.96 21.87
C ARG A 72 -13.23 5.46 22.04
N HIS A 73 -14.14 4.63 21.54
CA HIS A 73 -14.04 3.18 21.59
C HIS A 73 -12.82 2.68 20.82
N VAL A 74 -12.71 3.04 19.53
CA VAL A 74 -11.61 2.65 18.64
C VAL A 74 -10.26 3.11 19.19
N ASP A 75 -10.14 4.37 19.62
CA ASP A 75 -8.89 4.90 20.16
C ASP A 75 -8.46 4.22 21.46
N ASN A 76 -9.43 3.85 22.30
CA ASN A 76 -9.15 3.08 23.51
C ASN A 76 -8.71 1.65 23.17
N THR A 77 -9.36 1.01 22.20
CA THR A 77 -9.04 -0.34 21.71
C THR A 77 -7.65 -0.42 21.10
N ILE A 78 -7.27 0.54 20.25
CA ILE A 78 -5.91 0.67 19.70
C ILE A 78 -4.89 0.82 20.82
N ARG A 79 -5.11 1.77 21.74
CA ARG A 79 -4.17 2.02 22.85
C ARG A 79 -4.04 0.81 23.78
N ASN A 80 -5.12 0.06 23.97
CA ASN A 80 -5.11 -1.16 24.77
C ASN A 80 -4.36 -2.30 24.08
N THR A 81 -4.53 -2.44 22.76
CA THR A 81 -3.80 -3.43 21.95
C THR A 81 -2.30 -3.12 21.96
N GLN A 82 -1.90 -1.85 21.78
CA GLN A 82 -0.49 -1.45 21.89
C GLN A 82 0.10 -1.81 23.26
N LYS A 83 -0.57 -1.42 24.35
CA LYS A 83 -0.10 -1.75 25.72
C LYS A 83 0.03 -3.25 25.98
N MET A 84 -0.74 -4.07 25.27
CA MET A 84 -0.69 -5.52 25.38
C MET A 84 0.53 -6.08 24.64
N HIS A 85 0.89 -5.53 23.48
CA HIS A 85 2.11 -5.88 22.77
C HIS A 85 3.36 -5.43 23.53
N ASP A 86 3.31 -4.22 24.13
CA ASP A 86 4.39 -3.65 24.95
C ASP A 86 4.66 -4.43 26.26
N ASP A 87 3.77 -5.35 26.67
CA ASP A 87 3.91 -6.11 27.92
C ASP A 87 4.96 -7.22 27.79
N LYS A 88 6.19 -6.91 28.23
CA LYS A 88 7.35 -7.84 28.20
C LYS A 88 7.16 -9.08 29.08
N GLU A 89 6.20 -9.11 30.01
CA GLU A 89 5.91 -10.28 30.85
C GLU A 89 4.86 -11.22 30.21
N ARG A 90 4.16 -10.78 29.16
CA ARG A 90 3.15 -11.58 28.46
C ARG A 90 3.80 -12.70 27.64
N VAL A 91 3.35 -13.93 27.87
CA VAL A 91 3.71 -15.08 27.01
C VAL A 91 2.98 -14.95 25.67
N ARG A 92 3.73 -14.87 24.58
CA ARG A 92 3.17 -14.84 23.21
C ARG A 92 2.43 -16.13 22.89
N THR A 93 1.24 -15.98 22.35
CA THR A 93 0.38 -17.07 21.86
C THR A 93 0.61 -17.34 20.37
N PRO A 94 0.22 -18.52 19.85
CA PRO A 94 0.18 -18.77 18.40
C PRO A 94 -0.55 -17.68 17.60
N PHE A 95 -1.58 -17.07 18.19
CA PHE A 95 -2.31 -15.97 17.57
C PHE A 95 -1.50 -14.67 17.52
N ASP A 96 -0.68 -14.38 18.54
CA ASP A 96 0.22 -13.21 18.51
C ASP A 96 1.27 -13.32 17.39
N TYR A 97 1.75 -14.53 17.08
CA TYR A 97 2.64 -14.77 15.94
C TYR A 97 1.92 -14.52 14.60
N LEU A 98 0.68 -14.99 14.46
CA LEU A 98 -0.12 -14.70 13.27
C LEU A 98 -0.32 -13.19 13.07
N GLU A 99 -0.70 -12.46 14.12
CA GLU A 99 -0.87 -11.00 14.06
C GLU A 99 0.43 -10.28 13.70
N SER A 100 1.60 -10.76 14.16
CA SER A 100 2.88 -10.15 13.79
C SER A 100 3.23 -10.26 12.30
N LEU A 101 2.68 -11.24 11.57
CA LEU A 101 2.79 -11.32 10.10
C LEU A 101 1.91 -10.29 9.38
N HIS A 102 0.95 -9.70 10.09
CA HIS A 102 0.01 -8.70 9.57
C HIS A 102 0.33 -7.29 10.08
N HIS A 103 1.54 -7.07 10.57
CA HIS A 103 1.99 -5.75 11.05
C HIS A 103 1.71 -4.68 9.99
N MET A 104 0.98 -3.64 10.39
CA MET A 104 0.55 -2.56 9.53
C MET A 104 1.58 -1.42 9.51
N SER A 105 1.79 -0.80 8.33
CA SER A 105 2.49 0.49 8.29
C SER A 105 1.69 1.56 9.04
N ARG A 106 2.34 2.68 9.37
CA ARG A 106 1.66 3.79 10.04
C ARG A 106 0.47 4.33 9.22
N GLU A 107 0.64 4.42 7.91
CA GLU A 107 -0.39 4.84 6.95
C GLU A 107 -1.53 3.83 6.89
N ALA A 108 -1.22 2.53 6.77
CA ALA A 108 -2.21 1.46 6.83
C ALA A 108 -3.01 1.49 8.13
N HIS A 109 -2.35 1.78 9.25
CA HIS A 109 -2.98 1.89 10.55
C HIS A 109 -3.90 3.11 10.66
N GLN A 110 -3.57 4.23 9.99
CA GLN A 110 -4.44 5.41 9.91
C GLN A 110 -5.70 5.12 9.10
N GLU A 111 -5.55 4.50 7.93
CA GLU A 111 -6.69 4.10 7.07
C GLU A 111 -7.60 3.10 7.78
N ALA A 112 -7.01 2.06 8.39
CA ALA A 112 -7.76 1.06 9.13
C ALA A 112 -8.50 1.66 10.34
N ARG A 113 -7.91 2.65 11.02
CA ARG A 113 -8.57 3.39 12.10
C ARG A 113 -9.77 4.19 11.60
N ALA A 114 -9.61 4.92 10.50
CA ALA A 114 -10.68 5.71 9.91
C ALA A 114 -11.85 4.82 9.52
N ALA A 115 -11.57 3.70 8.82
CA ALA A 115 -12.58 2.73 8.43
C ALA A 115 -13.32 2.11 9.62
N ALA A 116 -12.60 1.72 10.69
CA ALA A 116 -13.24 1.18 11.89
C ALA A 116 -14.20 2.20 12.56
N ILE A 117 -13.86 3.49 12.53
CA ILE A 117 -14.74 4.55 13.04
C ILE A 117 -16.00 4.67 12.17
N VAL A 118 -15.86 4.66 10.83
CA VAL A 118 -17.00 4.72 9.91
C VAL A 118 -17.94 3.54 10.14
N GLU A 119 -17.41 2.32 10.11
CA GLU A 119 -18.20 1.10 10.23
C GLU A 119 -18.88 1.01 11.59
N GLY A 120 -18.14 1.27 12.67
CA GLY A 120 -18.69 1.26 14.02
C GLY A 120 -19.76 2.34 14.23
N THR A 121 -19.60 3.51 13.61
CA THR A 121 -20.60 4.58 13.67
C THR A 121 -21.89 4.16 12.96
N MET A 122 -21.76 3.66 11.73
CA MET A 122 -22.90 3.22 10.93
C MET A 122 -23.67 2.08 11.59
N GLN A 123 -22.96 1.10 12.14
CA GLN A 123 -23.53 0.00 12.89
C GLN A 123 -24.29 0.50 14.14
N LEU A 124 -23.67 1.37 14.93
CA LEU A 124 -24.30 1.91 16.15
C LEU A 124 -25.53 2.79 15.84
N VAL A 125 -25.54 3.50 14.71
CA VAL A 125 -26.73 4.23 14.24
C VAL A 125 -27.85 3.25 13.88
N LEU A 126 -27.57 2.17 13.14
CA LEU A 126 -28.58 1.15 12.81
C LEU A 126 -29.18 0.51 14.06
N GLU A 127 -28.36 0.16 15.04
CA GLU A 127 -28.81 -0.40 16.32
C GLU A 127 -29.78 0.55 17.02
N ARG A 128 -29.42 1.84 17.13
CA ARG A 128 -30.26 2.86 17.75
C ARG A 128 -31.57 3.11 17.00
N VAL A 129 -31.54 3.09 15.67
CA VAL A 129 -32.75 3.19 14.85
C VAL A 129 -33.66 1.98 15.10
N THR A 130 -33.09 0.77 15.09
CA THR A 130 -33.82 -0.47 15.30
C THR A 130 -34.50 -0.51 16.68
N GLU A 131 -33.82 -0.02 17.71
CA GLU A 131 -34.35 0.01 19.08
C GLU A 131 -35.45 1.04 19.29
N ASN A 132 -35.46 2.13 18.52
CA ASN A 132 -36.30 3.30 18.78
C ASN A 132 -37.38 3.58 17.72
N ASP A 133 -37.29 3.02 16.51
CA ASP A 133 -38.25 3.23 15.42
C ASP A 133 -38.97 1.93 14.98
N ASN A 134 -40.10 1.66 15.63
CA ASN A 134 -40.97 0.51 15.33
C ASN A 134 -41.57 0.55 13.91
N ASN A 135 -41.69 1.72 13.28
CA ASN A 135 -42.25 1.85 11.94
C ASN A 135 -41.22 1.43 10.88
N TRP A 136 -39.96 1.78 11.09
CA TRP A 136 -38.85 1.35 10.25
C TRP A 136 -38.63 -0.17 10.31
N VAL A 137 -38.74 -0.75 11.51
CA VAL A 137 -38.74 -2.21 11.72
C VAL A 137 -39.89 -2.90 10.96
N ALA A 138 -41.09 -2.32 10.98
CA ALA A 138 -42.25 -2.86 10.29
C ALA A 138 -42.19 -2.74 8.75
N ALA A 139 -41.36 -1.83 8.21
CA ALA A 139 -41.19 -1.64 6.76
C ALA A 139 -40.28 -2.68 6.11
N GLY A 140 -39.57 -3.51 6.89
CA GLY A 140 -38.65 -4.53 6.38
C GLY A 140 -37.31 -3.96 5.90
N ASP A 141 -37.01 -2.70 6.19
CA ASP A 141 -35.80 -1.99 5.78
C ASP A 141 -34.66 -2.07 6.82
N MET A 142 -34.74 -3.04 7.75
CA MET A 142 -33.95 -3.13 8.99
C MET A 142 -32.42 -3.22 8.83
N CYS A 143 -31.92 -3.46 7.62
CA CYS A 143 -30.49 -3.63 7.36
C CYS A 143 -29.94 -2.66 6.31
N ASP A 144 -30.77 -1.76 5.75
CA ASP A 144 -30.33 -0.86 4.69
C ASP A 144 -29.83 0.48 5.26
N ILE A 145 -28.53 0.55 5.56
CA ILE A 145 -27.86 1.76 6.04
C ILE A 145 -28.06 2.97 5.10
N ARG A 146 -28.26 2.74 3.78
CA ARG A 146 -28.55 3.79 2.79
C ARG A 146 -29.87 4.51 3.03
N LYS A 147 -30.81 3.83 3.69
CA LYS A 147 -32.13 4.38 4.05
C LYS A 147 -32.14 4.91 5.48
N ALA A 148 -31.18 4.52 6.30
CA ALA A 148 -31.07 4.99 7.67
C ALA A 148 -30.41 6.37 7.77
N ILE A 149 -29.37 6.65 6.99
CA ILE A 149 -28.54 7.87 7.12
C ILE A 149 -28.55 8.67 5.81
N SER A 150 -28.73 9.99 5.90
CA SER A 150 -28.70 10.89 4.76
C SER A 150 -27.27 11.08 4.19
N PRO A 151 -27.12 11.42 2.90
CA PRO A 151 -25.81 11.71 2.30
C PRO A 151 -24.97 12.72 3.09
N ALA A 152 -25.57 13.81 3.56
CA ALA A 152 -24.87 14.84 4.32
C ALA A 152 -24.30 14.34 5.66
N GLN A 153 -25.03 13.44 6.34
CA GLN A 153 -24.54 12.82 7.56
C GLN A 153 -23.43 11.80 7.28
N ARG A 154 -23.48 11.10 6.13
CA ARG A 154 -22.38 10.22 5.70
C ARG A 154 -21.09 11.02 5.42
N ASP A 155 -21.18 12.19 4.80
CA ASP A 155 -20.04 13.09 4.60
C ASP A 155 -19.45 13.58 5.93
N MET A 156 -20.32 13.87 6.91
CA MET A 156 -19.90 14.22 8.27
C MET A 156 -19.13 13.08 8.94
N ILE A 157 -19.61 11.84 8.79
CA ILE A 157 -18.95 10.64 9.31
C ILE A 157 -17.56 10.46 8.68
N ALA A 158 -17.45 10.60 7.36
CA ALA A 158 -16.17 10.50 6.65
C ALA A 158 -15.17 11.56 7.14
N ASN A 159 -15.59 12.83 7.23
CA ASN A 159 -14.72 13.93 7.66
C ASN A 159 -14.25 13.75 9.12
N MET A 160 -15.14 13.35 10.02
CA MET A 160 -14.80 13.19 11.45
C MET A 160 -13.99 11.92 11.75
N SER A 161 -14.11 10.88 10.93
CA SER A 161 -13.31 9.65 11.06
C SER A 161 -11.88 9.82 10.54
N GLY A 162 -11.65 10.81 9.67
CA GLY A 162 -10.39 11.00 8.97
C GLY A 162 -10.27 10.18 7.69
N CYS A 163 -11.38 9.66 7.16
CA CYS A 163 -11.40 9.02 5.85
C CYS A 163 -11.11 10.07 4.79
N GLU A 164 -9.96 9.99 4.14
CA GLU A 164 -9.63 10.90 3.05
C GLU A 164 -10.57 10.67 1.87
N GLN A 165 -11.01 11.76 1.25
CA GLN A 165 -11.72 11.67 -0.03
C GLN A 165 -10.70 11.19 -1.06
N PHE A 166 -10.98 10.09 -1.76
CA PHE A 166 -10.14 9.67 -2.89
C PHE A 166 -10.11 10.79 -3.93
N THR A 167 -9.07 11.62 -3.89
CA THR A 167 -8.88 12.66 -4.89
C THR A 167 -8.39 11.98 -6.16
N THR A 168 -9.26 11.88 -7.17
CA THR A 168 -8.92 11.28 -8.48
C THR A 168 -7.85 12.06 -9.25
N THR A 169 -7.44 13.23 -8.73
CA THR A 169 -6.50 14.13 -9.38
C THR A 169 -5.18 14.18 -8.62
N ALA A 170 -4.40 13.10 -8.67
CA ALA A 170 -2.97 13.23 -8.42
C ALA A 170 -2.34 13.90 -9.64
N ASN A 171 -1.53 14.95 -9.43
CA ASN A 171 -0.77 15.58 -10.52
C ASN A 171 0.44 14.69 -10.85
N CYS A 172 0.21 13.60 -11.59
CA CYS A 172 1.27 12.67 -11.96
C CYS A 172 2.21 13.33 -12.97
N SER A 173 3.48 13.48 -12.58
CA SER A 173 4.55 13.78 -13.53
C SER A 173 4.92 12.50 -14.29
N ILE A 174 5.46 12.62 -15.51
CA ILE A 174 5.98 11.46 -16.25
C ILE A 174 7.30 11.04 -15.57
N TYR A 175 7.20 10.16 -14.57
CA TYR A 175 8.36 9.60 -13.88
C TYR A 175 9.04 8.53 -14.73
N LYS A 176 10.38 8.55 -14.74
CA LYS A 176 11.21 7.48 -15.33
C LYS A 176 11.12 6.17 -14.52
N TYR A 177 10.97 6.25 -13.21
CA TYR A 177 10.94 5.10 -12.31
C TYR A 177 9.59 4.96 -11.61
N ARG A 178 9.29 3.76 -11.14
CA ARG A 178 8.12 3.46 -10.30
C ARG A 178 8.26 4.18 -8.95
N THR A 179 7.15 4.65 -8.39
CA THR A 179 7.09 5.02 -6.97
C THR A 179 7.17 3.74 -6.10
N ALA A 180 7.45 3.87 -4.81
CA ALA A 180 7.49 2.73 -3.88
C ALA A 180 6.09 2.10 -3.69
N ASP A 181 5.05 2.93 -3.68
CA ASP A 181 3.65 2.55 -3.45
C ASP A 181 2.88 2.18 -4.73
N GLY A 182 3.49 2.27 -5.91
CA GLY A 182 2.85 2.00 -7.19
C GLY A 182 1.91 3.10 -7.72
N ASN A 183 1.75 4.22 -7.01
CA ASN A 183 0.99 5.37 -7.51
C ASN A 183 1.56 5.92 -8.84
N CYS A 184 0.70 6.53 -9.64
CA CYS A 184 1.04 7.09 -10.95
C CYS A 184 1.61 6.07 -11.96
N ASN A 185 1.39 4.76 -11.76
CA ASN A 185 1.59 3.77 -12.82
C ASN A 185 0.65 4.10 -13.99
N ASN A 186 -0.66 4.17 -13.71
CA ASN A 186 -1.66 4.65 -14.64
C ASN A 186 -1.82 6.18 -14.51
N ILE A 187 -1.63 6.92 -15.60
CA ILE A 187 -1.67 8.40 -15.57
C ILE A 187 -3.09 8.92 -15.40
N ASN A 188 -4.08 8.24 -15.98
CA ASN A 188 -5.48 8.64 -15.93
C ASN A 188 -6.16 8.22 -14.63
N ASN A 189 -5.69 7.11 -14.03
CA ASN A 189 -6.18 6.56 -12.78
C ASN A 189 -5.01 6.29 -11.82
N PRO A 190 -4.45 7.33 -11.17
CA PRO A 190 -3.19 7.26 -10.43
C PRO A 190 -3.10 6.16 -9.36
N HIS A 191 -4.22 5.76 -8.78
CA HIS A 191 -4.28 4.78 -7.68
C HIS A 191 -4.50 3.34 -8.14
N TRP A 192 -4.72 3.07 -9.44
CA TRP A 192 -4.89 1.70 -9.90
C TRP A 192 -3.61 0.88 -9.70
N GLY A 193 -3.71 -0.21 -8.94
CA GLY A 193 -2.60 -1.06 -8.53
C GLY A 193 -1.72 -0.53 -7.40
N ALA A 194 -2.01 0.66 -6.85
CA ALA A 194 -1.23 1.23 -5.76
C ALA A 194 -1.46 0.49 -4.43
N ALA A 195 -0.50 0.59 -3.52
CA ALA A 195 -0.62 0.17 -2.13
C ALA A 195 -1.67 0.99 -1.38
N LEU A 196 -2.21 0.42 -0.31
CA LEU A 196 -3.28 1.01 0.51
C LEU A 196 -4.55 1.32 -0.29
N GLN A 197 -4.83 0.50 -1.30
CA GLN A 197 -6.06 0.56 -2.09
C GLN A 197 -6.91 -0.68 -1.83
N PRO A 198 -8.25 -0.60 -2.06
CA PRO A 198 -9.08 -1.78 -1.94
C PRO A 198 -8.71 -2.83 -2.98
N PHE A 199 -8.80 -4.11 -2.63
CA PHE A 199 -8.79 -5.17 -3.63
C PHE A 199 -9.92 -4.93 -4.64
N ARG A 200 -9.65 -5.20 -5.93
CA ARG A 200 -10.71 -5.19 -6.95
C ARG A 200 -11.48 -6.50 -6.93
N ARG A 201 -12.63 -6.54 -7.62
CA ARG A 201 -13.47 -7.74 -7.67
C ARG A 201 -13.77 -8.16 -9.10
N PHE A 202 -13.71 -9.46 -9.34
CA PHE A 202 -14.29 -10.06 -10.54
C PHE A 202 -15.82 -10.18 -10.44
N VAL A 203 -16.31 -10.51 -9.23
CA VAL A 203 -17.73 -10.70 -8.91
C VAL A 203 -18.05 -9.90 -7.66
N SER A 204 -19.24 -9.28 -7.62
CA SER A 204 -19.73 -8.52 -6.46
C SER A 204 -19.63 -9.33 -5.16
N PRO A 205 -19.33 -8.69 -4.02
CA PRO A 205 -19.22 -9.38 -2.74
C PRO A 205 -20.55 -9.96 -2.29
N ARG A 206 -20.49 -10.97 -1.43
CA ARG A 206 -21.63 -11.55 -0.76
C ARG A 206 -21.45 -11.45 0.74
N TYR A 207 -22.23 -10.56 1.37
CA TYR A 207 -22.36 -10.41 2.81
C TYR A 207 -23.76 -10.80 3.27
N ASP A 208 -23.89 -11.22 4.52
CA ASP A 208 -25.16 -11.69 5.08
C ASP A 208 -26.22 -10.60 5.15
N ASP A 209 -25.80 -9.38 5.44
CA ASP A 209 -26.60 -8.15 5.44
C ASP A 209 -26.49 -7.36 4.12
N GLN A 210 -25.81 -7.91 3.11
CA GLN A 210 -25.49 -7.26 1.83
C GLN A 210 -24.63 -6.00 1.98
N TRP A 211 -23.83 -5.89 3.06
CA TRP A 211 -22.93 -4.75 3.24
C TRP A 211 -21.60 -5.14 3.89
N ASN A 212 -21.64 -5.72 5.10
CA ASN A 212 -20.46 -5.88 5.95
C ASN A 212 -20.46 -7.19 6.77
N VAL A 213 -21.61 -7.71 7.17
CA VAL A 213 -21.69 -8.89 8.04
C VAL A 213 -21.18 -10.13 7.28
N PRO A 214 -20.09 -10.78 7.73
CA PRO A 214 -19.52 -11.96 7.08
C PRO A 214 -20.51 -13.09 6.84
N LEU A 215 -20.22 -13.93 5.85
CA LEU A 215 -20.97 -15.17 5.65
C LEU A 215 -20.80 -16.09 6.87
N GLY A 216 -21.92 -16.57 7.41
CA GLY A 216 -21.95 -17.46 8.57
C GLY A 216 -21.81 -16.74 9.91
N TRP A 217 -22.03 -15.42 9.95
CA TRP A 217 -22.03 -14.66 11.20
C TRP A 217 -23.15 -15.10 12.15
N ASP A 218 -24.37 -15.27 11.63
CA ASP A 218 -25.45 -15.91 12.37
C ASP A 218 -25.36 -17.43 12.19
N LYS A 219 -24.98 -18.12 13.28
CA LYS A 219 -24.83 -19.59 13.32
C LYS A 219 -26.13 -20.34 13.04
N SER A 220 -27.29 -19.68 13.15
CA SER A 220 -28.61 -20.28 12.87
C SER A 220 -29.09 -20.09 11.44
N ARG A 221 -28.41 -19.25 10.65
CA ARG A 221 -28.79 -18.96 9.27
C ARG A 221 -28.51 -20.14 8.36
N GLU A 222 -29.51 -20.49 7.56
CA GLU A 222 -29.40 -21.50 6.50
C GLU A 222 -29.15 -20.84 5.13
N TYR A 223 -28.34 -21.53 4.33
CA TYR A 223 -27.98 -21.21 2.96
C TYR A 223 -28.42 -22.40 2.13
N ASN A 224 -29.35 -22.18 1.19
CA ASN A 224 -29.92 -23.26 0.39
C ASN A 224 -30.47 -24.43 1.24
N GLY A 225 -31.02 -24.13 2.43
CA GLY A 225 -31.58 -25.12 3.35
C GLY A 225 -30.59 -25.80 4.29
N PHE A 226 -29.33 -25.36 4.34
CA PHE A 226 -28.30 -25.91 5.22
C PHE A 226 -27.50 -24.81 5.95
N PRO A 227 -27.16 -24.97 7.24
CA PRO A 227 -26.21 -24.07 7.88
C PRO A 227 -24.82 -24.21 7.26
N LEU A 228 -24.03 -23.12 7.22
CA LEU A 228 -22.63 -23.24 6.79
C LEU A 228 -21.82 -24.05 7.80
N PRO A 229 -20.97 -24.99 7.34
CA PRO A 229 -20.11 -25.77 8.23
C PRO A 229 -19.06 -24.87 8.88
N SER A 230 -18.60 -25.26 10.08
CA SER A 230 -17.43 -24.60 10.67
C SER A 230 -16.21 -24.75 9.75
N ALA A 231 -15.44 -23.67 9.57
CA ALA A 231 -14.19 -23.71 8.81
C ALA A 231 -13.22 -24.78 9.33
N ARG A 232 -13.22 -25.04 10.64
CA ARG A 232 -12.42 -26.10 11.27
C ARG A 232 -12.92 -27.50 10.90
N GLN A 233 -14.24 -27.69 10.84
CA GLN A 233 -14.82 -28.96 10.39
C GLN A 233 -14.46 -29.24 8.93
N VAL A 234 -14.57 -28.23 8.06
CA VAL A 234 -14.15 -28.32 6.65
C VAL A 234 -12.67 -28.71 6.56
N SER A 235 -11.79 -28.03 7.32
CA SER A 235 -10.36 -28.35 7.37
C SER A 235 -10.10 -29.81 7.78
N ASN A 236 -10.71 -30.27 8.87
CA ASN A 236 -10.49 -31.63 9.38
C ASN A 236 -10.98 -32.72 8.42
N VAL A 237 -12.13 -32.53 7.78
CA VAL A 237 -12.78 -33.57 6.96
C VAL A 237 -12.25 -33.59 5.51
N LEU A 238 -11.99 -32.41 4.94
CA LEU A 238 -11.70 -32.27 3.51
C LEU A 238 -10.23 -31.95 3.19
N LEU A 239 -9.51 -31.26 4.07
CA LEU A 239 -8.22 -30.66 3.68
C LEU A 239 -7.01 -31.23 4.45
N THR A 240 -7.19 -31.69 5.69
CA THR A 240 -6.09 -32.20 6.51
C THR A 240 -5.64 -33.59 6.07
N SER A 241 -4.32 -33.75 5.93
CA SER A 241 -3.64 -35.02 5.66
C SER A 241 -2.43 -35.17 6.58
N SER A 242 -2.18 -36.40 7.05
CA SER A 242 -0.95 -36.78 7.77
C SER A 242 0.10 -37.40 6.85
N GLU A 243 -0.24 -37.62 5.58
CA GLU A 243 0.67 -38.17 4.57
C GLU A 243 1.24 -37.06 3.69
N THR A 244 2.42 -37.29 3.15
CA THR A 244 3.03 -36.42 2.14
C THR A 244 3.29 -37.21 0.88
N GLU A 245 2.91 -36.62 -0.25
CA GLU A 245 3.25 -37.12 -1.57
C GLU A 245 4.25 -36.15 -2.21
N ASP A 246 5.35 -36.68 -2.74
CA ASP A 246 6.38 -35.89 -3.40
C ASP A 246 5.93 -35.59 -4.84
N ASP A 247 6.13 -34.34 -5.27
CA ASP A 247 5.93 -33.96 -6.66
C ASP A 247 6.98 -34.67 -7.56
N PRO A 248 6.53 -35.42 -8.58
CA PRO A 248 7.46 -36.14 -9.45
C PRO A 248 8.21 -35.22 -10.42
N GLU A 249 7.71 -34.02 -10.70
CA GLU A 249 8.23 -33.13 -11.74
C GLU A 249 8.90 -31.88 -11.17
N TYR A 250 8.42 -31.37 -10.03
CA TYR A 250 8.82 -30.06 -9.53
C TYR A 250 9.51 -30.09 -8.17
N THR A 251 10.46 -29.16 -8.01
CA THR A 251 11.21 -28.96 -6.77
C THR A 251 10.42 -28.08 -5.81
N HIS A 252 10.79 -28.10 -4.53
CA HIS A 252 10.17 -27.24 -3.52
C HIS A 252 10.33 -25.74 -3.83
N MET A 253 11.32 -25.37 -4.65
CA MET A 253 11.49 -24.00 -5.13
C MET A 253 10.29 -23.48 -5.92
N LEU A 254 9.51 -24.35 -6.57
CA LEU A 254 8.27 -23.93 -7.23
C LEU A 254 7.25 -23.40 -6.20
N THR A 255 7.06 -24.13 -5.10
CA THR A 255 6.18 -23.70 -4.01
C THR A 255 6.66 -22.39 -3.39
N GLU A 256 7.96 -22.28 -3.13
CA GLU A 256 8.56 -21.09 -2.51
C GLU A 256 8.42 -19.86 -3.41
N TRP A 257 8.65 -19.99 -4.72
CA TRP A 257 8.51 -18.88 -5.66
C TRP A 257 7.09 -18.31 -5.68
N GLY A 258 6.06 -19.18 -5.67
CA GLY A 258 4.68 -18.70 -5.65
C GLY A 258 4.32 -17.98 -4.34
N ARG A 259 4.89 -18.40 -3.21
CA ARG A 259 4.75 -17.68 -1.93
C ARG A 259 5.46 -16.33 -1.98
N PHE A 260 6.70 -16.31 -2.47
CA PHE A 260 7.51 -15.09 -2.61
C PHE A 260 6.82 -14.07 -3.54
N LEU A 261 6.28 -14.53 -4.67
CA LEU A 261 5.50 -13.71 -5.60
C LEU A 261 4.21 -13.19 -4.98
N ARG A 262 3.48 -14.03 -4.22
CA ARG A 262 2.28 -13.58 -3.51
C ARG A 262 2.61 -12.41 -2.57
N HIS A 263 3.75 -12.45 -1.91
CA HIS A 263 4.16 -11.39 -0.99
C HIS A 263 4.45 -10.05 -1.67
N ASP A 264 4.78 -10.06 -2.97
CA ASP A 264 4.94 -8.85 -3.78
C ASP A 264 3.59 -8.19 -4.11
N MET A 265 2.50 -8.96 -4.13
CA MET A 265 1.25 -8.54 -4.77
C MET A 265 0.08 -8.37 -3.79
N GLU A 266 0.08 -9.08 -2.68
CA GLU A 266 -0.99 -8.99 -1.69
C GLU A 266 -0.50 -9.06 -0.24
N GLN A 267 -1.04 -8.17 0.57
CA GLN A 267 -0.97 -8.23 2.01
C GLN A 267 -2.21 -7.56 2.59
N THR A 268 -3.10 -8.33 3.20
CA THR A 268 -4.33 -7.78 3.77
C THR A 268 -4.06 -7.07 5.10
N ALA A 269 -4.60 -5.87 5.30
CA ALA A 269 -4.59 -5.17 6.59
C ALA A 269 -5.54 -5.83 7.59
N THR A 270 -5.13 -5.98 8.85
CA THR A 270 -5.99 -6.47 9.94
C THR A 270 -6.77 -5.33 10.60
N ALA A 271 -7.92 -5.62 11.19
CA ALA A 271 -8.71 -4.59 11.87
C ALA A 271 -7.93 -3.94 13.03
N VAL A 272 -8.15 -2.64 13.25
CA VAL A 272 -7.48 -1.90 14.33
C VAL A 272 -7.95 -2.35 15.70
N GLY A 273 -7.05 -3.09 16.36
CA GLY A 273 -7.18 -3.54 17.74
C GLY A 273 -7.97 -4.84 17.88
N CYS A 274 -7.42 -5.75 18.70
CA CYS A 274 -7.98 -7.08 18.94
C CYS A 274 -8.83 -7.15 20.23
N THR A 275 -9.20 -5.99 20.81
CA THR A 275 -9.97 -5.91 22.05
C THR A 275 -11.37 -5.37 21.81
N VAL A 276 -12.39 -6.06 22.29
CA VAL A 276 -13.76 -5.56 22.45
C VAL A 276 -13.88 -4.91 23.83
N LEU A 277 -14.46 -3.70 23.89
CA LEU A 277 -14.87 -3.09 25.16
C LEU A 277 -16.22 -3.68 25.58
N ALA A 278 -16.23 -4.44 26.68
CA ALA A 278 -17.44 -4.93 27.32
C ALA A 278 -17.77 -4.12 28.59
N SER A 279 -19.04 -4.14 29.00
CA SER A 279 -19.55 -3.43 30.18
C SER A 279 -18.86 -3.81 31.49
N ASP A 280 -18.17 -4.96 31.53
CA ASP A 280 -17.49 -5.55 32.68
C ASP A 280 -15.97 -5.73 32.51
N GLY A 281 -15.37 -5.31 31.37
CA GLY A 281 -13.92 -5.42 31.16
C GLY A 281 -13.46 -5.42 29.70
N LYS A 282 -12.17 -5.69 29.51
CA LYS A 282 -11.53 -5.86 28.19
C LYS A 282 -11.68 -7.32 27.76
N ILE A 283 -12.09 -7.58 26.51
CA ILE A 283 -12.17 -8.93 25.95
C ILE A 283 -11.26 -8.98 24.72
N LEU A 284 -10.24 -9.84 24.71
CA LEU A 284 -9.46 -10.10 23.50
C LEU A 284 -10.19 -11.06 22.58
N CYS A 285 -9.93 -11.03 21.27
CA CYS A 285 -10.42 -12.07 20.35
C CYS A 285 -9.90 -13.47 20.71
N THR A 286 -8.84 -13.57 21.52
CA THR A 286 -8.37 -14.83 22.14
C THR A 286 -9.23 -15.33 23.29
N ASP A 287 -10.03 -14.44 23.89
CA ASP A 287 -10.75 -14.69 25.14
C ASP A 287 -12.26 -14.81 24.92
N THR A 288 -12.74 -14.61 23.69
CA THR A 288 -14.17 -14.72 23.33
C THR A 288 -14.40 -15.65 22.14
N CYS A 289 -15.52 -16.39 22.21
CA CYS A 289 -16.06 -17.18 21.11
C CYS A 289 -17.37 -16.60 20.57
N ASP A 290 -17.72 -15.38 21.00
CA ASP A 290 -18.85 -14.62 20.49
C ASP A 290 -18.44 -13.83 19.25
N ASN A 291 -19.35 -13.77 18.28
CA ASN A 291 -19.17 -12.95 17.09
C ASN A 291 -19.44 -11.49 17.46
N VAL A 292 -18.36 -10.73 17.68
CA VAL A 292 -18.41 -9.31 18.02
C VAL A 292 -17.26 -8.61 17.32
N SER A 293 -17.56 -7.69 16.41
CA SER A 293 -16.53 -7.04 15.58
C SER A 293 -15.44 -6.37 16.45
N PRO A 294 -14.14 -6.56 16.14
CA PRO A 294 -13.59 -7.24 14.96
C PRO A 294 -13.34 -8.75 15.14
N CYS A 295 -13.77 -9.37 16.24
CA CYS A 295 -13.60 -10.81 16.47
C CYS A 295 -14.65 -11.63 15.70
N PHE A 296 -14.18 -12.60 14.90
CA PHE A 296 -15.03 -13.54 14.18
C PHE A 296 -14.52 -14.99 14.35
N PRO A 297 -14.56 -15.52 15.59
CA PRO A 297 -13.89 -16.75 15.99
C PRO A 297 -14.40 -17.99 15.24
N ILE A 298 -13.51 -18.96 15.03
CA ILE A 298 -13.81 -20.20 14.29
C ILE A 298 -14.29 -21.26 15.29
N PRO A 299 -15.55 -21.73 15.23
CA PRO A 299 -16.06 -22.74 16.16
C PRO A 299 -15.33 -24.08 16.03
N VAL A 300 -14.95 -24.69 17.15
CA VAL A 300 -14.38 -26.05 17.16
C VAL A 300 -15.54 -27.07 17.17
N PRO A 301 -15.55 -28.07 16.27
CA PRO A 301 -16.59 -29.09 16.27
C PRO A 301 -16.46 -30.03 17.49
N ASP A 302 -17.57 -30.65 17.91
CA ASP A 302 -17.61 -31.52 19.09
C ASP A 302 -16.71 -32.77 18.97
N ASP A 303 -16.49 -33.23 17.74
CA ASP A 303 -15.67 -34.39 17.38
C ASP A 303 -14.28 -34.01 16.85
N ASP A 304 -13.78 -32.80 17.16
CA ASP A 304 -12.44 -32.37 16.74
C ASP A 304 -11.35 -33.35 17.25
N PRO A 305 -10.45 -33.82 16.36
CA PRO A 305 -9.47 -34.84 16.71
C PRO A 305 -8.34 -34.36 17.63
N GLN A 306 -8.11 -33.04 17.73
CA GLN A 306 -6.97 -32.45 18.43
C GLN A 306 -7.40 -31.52 19.57
N ILE A 307 -8.49 -30.77 19.40
CA ILE A 307 -8.91 -29.71 20.32
C ILE A 307 -10.15 -30.15 21.08
N ASN A 308 -10.05 -30.23 22.41
CA ASN A 308 -11.24 -30.46 23.24
C ASN A 308 -12.14 -29.21 23.26
N ASN A 309 -13.28 -29.26 22.55
CA ASN A 309 -14.27 -28.18 22.46
C ASN A 309 -14.75 -27.67 23.83
N THR A 310 -14.79 -28.54 24.86
CA THR A 310 -15.18 -28.12 26.22
C THR A 310 -14.16 -27.24 26.92
N GLU A 311 -12.89 -27.33 26.53
CA GLU A 311 -11.78 -26.54 27.08
C GLU A 311 -11.47 -25.33 26.19
N LYS A 312 -11.55 -25.49 24.87
CA LYS A 312 -11.31 -24.44 23.89
C LYS A 312 -12.37 -24.49 22.79
N PRO A 313 -13.46 -23.73 22.94
CA PRO A 313 -14.61 -23.86 22.04
C PRO A 313 -14.46 -23.18 20.68
N CYS A 314 -13.41 -22.39 20.49
CA CYS A 314 -13.11 -21.74 19.23
C CYS A 314 -11.61 -21.49 19.02
N LEU A 315 -11.22 -21.29 17.76
CA LEU A 315 -9.95 -20.65 17.41
C LEU A 315 -10.15 -19.14 17.27
N PRO A 316 -9.21 -18.32 17.76
CA PRO A 316 -9.27 -16.87 17.61
C PRO A 316 -9.14 -16.46 16.15
N PHE A 317 -9.85 -15.40 15.77
CA PHE A 317 -9.78 -14.81 14.43
C PHE A 317 -10.21 -13.35 14.49
N THR A 318 -9.37 -12.47 13.93
CA THR A 318 -9.64 -11.05 13.77
C THR A 318 -9.95 -10.75 12.30
N ARG A 319 -11.05 -10.03 12.06
CA ARG A 319 -11.46 -9.59 10.72
C ARG A 319 -10.42 -8.70 10.05
N SER A 320 -10.39 -8.71 8.73
CA SER A 320 -9.55 -7.82 7.93
C SER A 320 -10.10 -6.40 7.99
N SER A 321 -9.23 -5.40 7.99
CA SER A 321 -9.63 -4.01 7.85
C SER A 321 -10.23 -3.75 6.46
N SER A 322 -11.11 -2.76 6.39
CA SER A 322 -11.74 -2.31 5.16
C SER A 322 -11.29 -0.91 4.80
N MET A 323 -11.52 -0.52 3.54
CA MET A 323 -11.52 0.85 3.10
C MET A 323 -12.80 1.55 3.58
N CYS A 324 -12.75 2.86 3.79
CA CYS A 324 -13.93 3.63 4.17
C CYS A 324 -15.07 3.45 3.15
N ALA A 325 -16.17 2.84 3.57
CA ALA A 325 -17.34 2.53 2.72
C ALA A 325 -18.24 3.74 2.38
N VAL A 326 -17.78 4.96 2.68
CA VAL A 326 -18.49 6.19 2.32
C VAL A 326 -18.01 6.59 0.92
N ALA A 327 -18.88 6.50 -0.09
CA ALA A 327 -18.56 7.05 -1.40
C ALA A 327 -18.33 8.56 -1.27
N VAL A 328 -17.09 9.02 -1.46
CA VAL A 328 -16.78 10.44 -1.48
C VAL A 328 -16.11 10.80 -2.82
N GLY A 329 -16.88 11.29 -3.79
CA GLY A 329 -16.39 11.74 -5.10
C GLY A 329 -17.27 11.38 -6.31
N GLN A 330 -17.15 12.15 -7.39
CA GLN A 330 -18.17 12.38 -8.46
C GLN A 330 -18.52 11.22 -9.43
N THR A 331 -18.12 9.97 -9.19
CA THR A 331 -18.36 8.87 -10.17
C THR A 331 -19.45 7.88 -9.79
N SER A 332 -20.06 8.00 -8.61
CA SER A 332 -21.25 7.24 -8.23
C SER A 332 -22.34 8.22 -7.81
N ARG A 333 -23.60 7.80 -7.94
CA ARG A 333 -24.72 8.65 -7.51
C ARG A 333 -24.50 9.01 -6.03
N PRO A 334 -24.91 10.20 -5.56
CA PRO A 334 -24.87 10.60 -4.14
C PRO A 334 -25.56 9.64 -3.16
N ASP A 335 -26.19 8.58 -3.65
CA ASP A 335 -26.95 7.59 -2.90
C ASP A 335 -26.16 6.30 -2.59
N ASP A 336 -25.05 5.99 -3.28
CA ASP A 336 -24.42 4.66 -3.21
C ASP A 336 -23.42 4.53 -2.04
N LEU A 337 -23.80 3.80 -0.98
CA LEU A 337 -22.83 3.17 -0.07
C LEU A 337 -22.18 2.00 -0.82
N THR A 338 -20.85 1.91 -0.77
CA THR A 338 -20.12 0.76 -1.33
C THR A 338 -20.09 -0.39 -0.33
N ASP A 339 -20.07 -1.62 -0.83
CA ASP A 339 -19.88 -2.81 0.01
C ASP A 339 -18.51 -2.77 0.71
N ARG A 340 -18.34 -3.57 1.78
CA ARG A 340 -17.05 -3.67 2.50
C ARG A 340 -15.96 -4.20 1.56
N GLU A 341 -14.94 -3.37 1.31
CA GLU A 341 -13.75 -3.75 0.54
C GLU A 341 -12.50 -3.75 1.40
N GLN A 342 -11.71 -4.82 1.37
CA GLN A 342 -10.51 -4.96 2.20
C GLN A 342 -9.30 -4.27 1.58
N ILE A 343 -8.43 -3.73 2.45
CA ILE A 343 -7.23 -2.99 2.04
C ILE A 343 -6.11 -3.95 1.66
N ASN A 344 -5.50 -3.73 0.50
CA ASN A 344 -4.20 -4.30 0.15
C ASN A 344 -3.09 -3.34 0.59
N GLN A 345 -2.18 -3.80 1.45
CA GLN A 345 -1.09 -2.99 2.02
C GLN A 345 0.11 -2.82 1.07
N VAL A 346 0.21 -3.67 0.05
CA VAL A 346 1.29 -3.65 -0.94
C VAL A 346 0.78 -3.25 -2.32
N SER A 347 1.69 -2.87 -3.21
CA SER A 347 1.34 -2.62 -4.61
C SER A 347 0.85 -3.93 -5.26
N SER A 348 0.06 -3.81 -6.31
CA SER A 348 -0.48 -4.99 -7.04
C SER A 348 0.45 -5.48 -8.15
N PHE A 349 1.51 -4.73 -8.45
CA PHE A 349 2.43 -5.00 -9.54
C PHE A 349 3.43 -6.10 -9.15
N ILE A 350 4.09 -6.70 -10.15
CA ILE A 350 5.30 -7.48 -9.91
C ILE A 350 6.47 -6.51 -10.01
N ASP A 351 6.73 -5.79 -8.92
CA ASP A 351 7.69 -4.69 -8.86
C ASP A 351 8.75 -4.85 -7.76
N ALA A 352 8.79 -6.03 -7.14
CA ALA A 352 9.70 -6.38 -6.06
C ALA A 352 9.47 -5.57 -4.76
N SER A 353 8.24 -5.15 -4.49
CA SER A 353 7.84 -4.49 -3.24
C SER A 353 8.18 -5.31 -1.99
N MET A 354 8.17 -6.64 -2.06
CA MET A 354 8.64 -7.49 -0.95
C MET A 354 10.15 -7.35 -0.63
N VAL A 355 10.94 -6.83 -1.58
CA VAL A 355 12.36 -6.49 -1.39
C VAL A 355 12.52 -5.02 -0.98
N TYR A 356 11.77 -4.12 -1.61
CA TYR A 356 11.99 -2.67 -1.53
C TYR A 356 11.02 -1.90 -0.62
N GLY A 357 9.93 -2.52 -0.17
CA GLY A 357 8.87 -1.90 0.63
C GLY A 357 7.78 -1.23 -0.23
N PRO A 358 6.51 -1.25 0.22
CA PRO A 358 5.39 -0.61 -0.49
C PRO A 358 5.21 0.88 -0.11
N SER A 359 6.14 1.47 0.65
CA SER A 359 6.10 2.88 1.03
C SER A 359 7.47 3.52 0.89
N GLU A 360 7.51 4.82 0.62
CA GLU A 360 8.77 5.54 0.47
C GLU A 360 9.56 5.57 1.79
N GLU A 361 8.89 5.62 2.94
CA GLU A 361 9.53 5.55 4.26
C GLU A 361 10.26 4.22 4.47
N LEU A 362 9.60 3.08 4.21
CA LEU A 362 10.24 1.76 4.33
C LEU A 362 11.33 1.57 3.28
N ALA A 363 11.08 2.00 2.04
CA ALA A 363 12.09 1.94 0.98
C ALA A 363 13.36 2.72 1.33
N GLN A 364 13.23 3.90 1.92
CA GLN A 364 14.37 4.69 2.39
C GLN A 364 15.07 4.02 3.59
N SER A 365 14.32 3.46 4.54
CA SER A 365 14.90 2.83 5.73
C SER A 365 15.69 1.55 5.41
N LEU A 366 15.37 0.87 4.31
CA LEU A 366 16.06 -0.32 3.82
C LEU A 366 17.32 0.00 3.01
N ARG A 367 17.52 1.24 2.58
CA ARG A 367 18.67 1.67 1.77
C ARG A 367 19.88 2.02 2.62
N ASP A 368 21.07 1.67 2.14
CA ASP A 368 22.31 2.16 2.71
C ASP A 368 22.57 3.59 2.21
N LEU A 369 22.08 4.55 2.99
CA LEU A 369 22.27 5.98 2.73
C LEU A 369 23.59 6.52 3.30
N THR A 370 24.45 5.66 3.89
CA THR A 370 25.76 6.09 4.42
C THR A 370 26.80 6.28 3.32
N THR A 371 26.54 5.72 2.14
CA THR A 371 27.36 5.84 0.94
C THR A 371 26.50 6.26 -0.25
N ASP A 372 27.12 6.83 -1.28
CA ASP A 372 26.44 7.10 -2.55
C ASP A 372 26.39 5.86 -3.45
N GLU A 373 26.58 4.63 -2.94
CA GLU A 373 26.71 3.44 -3.80
C GLU A 373 25.38 2.87 -4.29
N GLY A 374 24.25 3.37 -3.79
CA GLY A 374 22.91 2.92 -4.18
C GLY A 374 22.61 1.50 -3.71
N LEU A 375 23.15 1.11 -2.56
CA LEU A 375 23.00 -0.23 -1.99
C LEU A 375 21.80 -0.32 -1.04
N MET A 376 21.33 -1.55 -0.80
CA MET A 376 20.46 -1.93 0.31
C MET A 376 21.29 -2.23 1.56
N ARG A 377 20.75 -1.90 2.74
CA ARG A 377 21.35 -2.25 4.04
C ARG A 377 21.45 -3.75 4.18
N VAL A 378 22.56 -4.20 4.75
CA VAL A 378 22.82 -5.62 5.00
C VAL A 378 23.71 -5.80 6.24
N GLN A 379 23.64 -6.99 6.83
CA GLN A 379 24.67 -7.47 7.74
C GLN A 379 25.82 -8.07 6.93
N GLN A 380 26.91 -7.31 6.81
CA GLN A 380 28.03 -7.68 5.95
C GLN A 380 28.68 -9.00 6.37
N ARG A 381 28.82 -9.93 5.42
CA ARG A 381 29.49 -11.23 5.62
C ARG A 381 28.98 -12.04 6.82
N ALA A 382 27.71 -11.88 7.16
CA ALA A 382 27.10 -12.52 8.33
C ALA A 382 26.58 -13.93 8.06
N ASP A 383 26.47 -14.35 6.80
CA ASP A 383 26.04 -15.70 6.46
C ASP A 383 27.15 -16.71 6.76
N ILE A 384 26.90 -17.59 7.73
CA ILE A 384 27.87 -18.59 8.17
C ILE A 384 28.14 -19.69 7.13
N SER A 385 27.26 -19.85 6.13
CA SER A 385 27.41 -20.88 5.09
C SER A 385 28.36 -20.46 3.97
N SER A 386 28.25 -19.21 3.51
CA SER A 386 28.98 -18.69 2.34
C SER A 386 29.92 -17.52 2.64
N GLY A 387 29.80 -16.90 3.82
CA GLY A 387 30.47 -15.64 4.14
C GLY A 387 29.91 -14.42 3.41
N LEU A 388 28.71 -14.53 2.83
CA LEU A 388 27.99 -13.46 2.14
C LEU A 388 27.10 -12.65 3.10
N ASP A 389 26.47 -11.61 2.57
CA ASP A 389 25.68 -10.65 3.33
C ASP A 389 24.32 -11.24 3.76
N LEU A 390 23.82 -10.95 4.96
CA LEU A 390 22.44 -11.26 5.37
C LEU A 390 21.58 -9.99 5.37
N LEU A 391 20.25 -10.17 5.41
CA LEU A 391 19.30 -9.07 5.56
C LEU A 391 19.61 -8.20 6.78
N PRO A 392 19.22 -6.91 6.77
CA PRO A 392 19.29 -6.06 7.96
C PRO A 392 18.35 -6.61 9.04
N VAL A 393 18.49 -6.11 10.26
CA VAL A 393 17.69 -6.55 11.41
C VAL A 393 16.80 -5.43 11.89
N GLU A 394 15.66 -5.80 12.47
CA GLU A 394 14.79 -4.88 13.18
C GLU A 394 15.57 -4.26 14.36
N GLU A 395 15.58 -2.93 14.45
CA GLU A 395 16.22 -2.21 15.57
C GLU A 395 15.24 -1.96 16.74
N GLU A 396 13.97 -2.34 16.58
CA GLU A 396 12.93 -2.14 17.58
C GLU A 396 13.16 -2.98 18.84
N GLU A 397 12.68 -2.48 19.99
CA GLU A 397 12.78 -3.17 21.27
C GLU A 397 11.95 -4.46 21.34
N GLU A 398 10.92 -4.59 20.48
CA GLU A 398 10.06 -5.76 20.41
C GLU A 398 10.53 -6.74 19.34
N ASN A 399 10.94 -7.93 19.79
CA ASN A 399 11.41 -8.98 18.91
C ASN A 399 10.43 -10.18 18.95
N PRO A 400 9.55 -10.35 17.94
CA PRO A 400 8.69 -11.52 17.82
C PRO A 400 9.47 -12.82 17.59
N CYS A 401 10.73 -12.74 17.16
CA CYS A 401 11.48 -13.91 16.74
C CYS A 401 11.94 -14.78 17.92
N LYS A 402 11.72 -16.08 17.77
CA LYS A 402 12.17 -17.13 18.67
C LYS A 402 13.69 -17.09 18.79
N GLN A 403 14.17 -17.32 20.01
CA GLN A 403 15.58 -17.36 20.34
C GLN A 403 16.11 -18.80 20.35
N ASP A 404 17.43 -18.94 20.24
CA ASP A 404 18.11 -20.22 20.35
C ASP A 404 17.86 -20.86 21.73
N PRO A 405 17.25 -22.06 21.82
CA PRO A 405 16.96 -22.71 23.08
C PRO A 405 18.21 -23.13 23.85
N THR A 406 19.38 -23.20 23.20
CA THR A 406 20.67 -23.50 23.84
C THR A 406 21.32 -22.28 24.50
N GLY A 407 20.80 -21.07 24.24
CA GLY A 407 21.26 -19.79 24.80
C GLY A 407 22.27 -19.06 23.90
N GLY A 408 22.90 -18.02 24.46
CA GLY A 408 23.87 -17.16 23.75
C GLY A 408 23.30 -15.80 23.32
N ASP A 409 23.96 -15.15 22.37
CA ASP A 409 23.56 -13.82 21.91
C ASP A 409 22.17 -13.83 21.27
N THR A 410 21.36 -12.82 21.58
CA THR A 410 20.00 -12.65 21.03
C THR A 410 20.08 -12.43 19.52
N VAL A 411 19.23 -13.14 18.77
CA VAL A 411 19.08 -12.95 17.32
C VAL A 411 17.78 -12.17 17.05
N PRO A 412 17.86 -10.93 16.55
CA PRO A 412 16.69 -10.15 16.15
C PRO A 412 16.01 -10.73 14.91
N CYS A 413 14.77 -10.32 14.68
CA CYS A 413 14.10 -10.54 13.40
C CYS A 413 14.85 -9.83 12.26
N PHE A 414 14.79 -10.42 11.06
CA PHE A 414 15.24 -9.74 9.85
C PHE A 414 14.22 -8.71 9.39
N LEU A 415 14.70 -7.63 8.80
CA LEU A 415 13.91 -6.56 8.19
C LEU A 415 14.01 -6.65 6.65
N ALA A 416 12.89 -6.50 5.96
CA ALA A 416 12.80 -6.49 4.51
C ALA A 416 11.64 -5.59 4.04
N GLY A 417 11.38 -5.54 2.74
CA GLY A 417 10.23 -4.80 2.17
C GLY A 417 8.87 -5.36 2.56
N ASP A 418 8.80 -6.60 3.02
CA ASP A 418 7.58 -7.26 3.48
C ASP A 418 7.72 -7.74 4.94
N SER A 419 6.70 -7.50 5.76
CA SER A 419 6.72 -7.84 7.19
C SER A 419 6.66 -9.35 7.48
N ARG A 420 6.32 -10.18 6.49
CA ARG A 420 6.26 -11.64 6.61
C ARG A 420 7.61 -12.31 6.36
N VAL A 421 8.70 -11.56 6.20
CA VAL A 421 10.04 -12.13 5.92
C VAL A 421 10.49 -13.18 6.95
N ASN A 422 10.05 -13.05 8.21
CA ASN A 422 10.37 -14.00 9.28
C ASN A 422 9.34 -15.14 9.44
N GLU A 423 8.39 -15.31 8.50
CA GLU A 423 7.41 -16.39 8.53
C GLU A 423 8.10 -17.73 8.74
N ASP A 424 8.97 -18.16 7.82
CA ASP A 424 9.84 -19.31 8.01
C ASP A 424 11.24 -19.11 7.37
N ASN A 425 12.15 -20.06 7.58
CA ASN A 425 13.54 -19.94 7.14
C ASN A 425 13.74 -19.94 5.61
N ARG A 426 12.83 -20.50 4.83
CA ARG A 426 12.87 -20.46 3.36
C ARG A 426 12.56 -19.06 2.84
N VAL A 427 11.57 -18.39 3.44
CA VAL A 427 11.20 -17.00 3.11
C VAL A 427 12.39 -16.07 3.36
N ILE A 428 13.06 -16.20 4.50
CA ILE A 428 14.30 -15.43 4.80
C ILE A 428 15.36 -15.66 3.70
N ALA A 429 15.58 -16.91 3.28
CA ALA A 429 16.56 -17.24 2.25
C ALA A 429 16.19 -16.61 0.89
N SER A 430 14.92 -16.68 0.49
CA SER A 430 14.40 -16.08 -0.74
C SER A 430 14.62 -14.57 -0.76
N HIS A 431 14.23 -13.84 0.29
CA HIS A 431 14.47 -12.40 0.40
C HIS A 431 15.97 -12.05 0.39
N THR A 432 16.79 -12.85 1.07
CA THR A 432 18.25 -12.62 1.13
C THR A 432 18.88 -12.70 -0.27
N ILE A 433 18.47 -13.66 -1.11
CA ILE A 433 18.98 -13.80 -2.48
C ILE A 433 18.73 -12.52 -3.29
N TRP A 434 17.53 -11.95 -3.20
CA TRP A 434 17.13 -10.80 -4.01
C TRP A 434 17.73 -9.47 -3.51
N VAL A 435 17.95 -9.32 -2.20
CA VAL A 435 18.73 -8.18 -1.67
C VAL A 435 20.20 -8.27 -2.10
N ARG A 436 20.78 -9.47 -2.12
CA ARG A 436 22.14 -9.69 -2.66
C ARG A 436 22.20 -9.35 -4.15
N GLU A 437 21.19 -9.73 -4.93
CA GLU A 437 21.12 -9.44 -6.36
C GLU A 437 21.10 -7.92 -6.62
N HIS A 438 20.28 -7.18 -5.87
CA HIS A 438 20.29 -5.72 -5.93
C HIS A 438 21.69 -5.15 -5.71
N ASN A 439 22.35 -5.54 -4.61
CA ASN A 439 23.68 -5.03 -4.26
C ASN A 439 24.75 -5.46 -5.28
N ARG A 440 24.61 -6.63 -5.90
CA ARG A 440 25.48 -7.10 -6.99
C ARG A 440 25.32 -6.21 -8.22
N LEU A 441 24.08 -5.95 -8.64
CA LEU A 441 23.75 -5.10 -9.78
C LEU A 441 24.23 -3.66 -9.56
N ALA A 442 23.92 -3.05 -8.41
CA ALA A 442 24.34 -1.68 -8.08
C ALA A 442 25.86 -1.50 -8.15
N ARG A 443 26.64 -2.44 -7.58
CA ARG A 443 28.13 -2.40 -7.65
C ARG A 443 28.65 -2.52 -9.08
N GLN A 444 28.05 -3.38 -9.91
CA GLN A 444 28.45 -3.54 -11.31
C GLN A 444 28.07 -2.32 -12.15
N LEU A 445 26.86 -1.77 -11.96
CA LEU A 445 26.40 -0.56 -12.62
C LEU A 445 27.26 0.66 -12.25
N ARG A 446 27.69 0.79 -10.99
CA ARG A 446 28.63 1.84 -10.55
C ARG A 446 29.97 1.73 -11.27
N THR A 447 30.43 0.51 -11.52
CA THR A 447 31.68 0.27 -12.26
C THR A 447 31.54 0.67 -13.73
N LEU A 448 30.39 0.39 -14.34
CA LEU A 448 30.10 0.73 -15.75
C LEU A 448 29.82 2.22 -15.94
N ASN A 449 29.13 2.84 -14.98
CA ASN A 449 28.67 4.23 -14.99
C ASN A 449 29.14 4.96 -13.71
N PRO A 450 30.43 5.31 -13.59
CA PRO A 450 30.96 5.96 -12.40
C PRO A 450 30.30 7.31 -12.06
N HIS A 451 29.68 7.95 -13.06
CA HIS A 451 28.98 9.25 -12.95
C HIS A 451 27.58 9.16 -12.35
N TRP A 452 26.97 7.98 -12.26
CA TRP A 452 25.64 7.84 -11.66
C TRP A 452 25.69 8.13 -10.15
N SER A 453 24.66 8.81 -9.65
CA SER A 453 24.44 8.96 -8.20
C SER A 453 23.94 7.65 -7.58
N GLY A 454 23.99 7.54 -6.26
CA GLY A 454 23.42 6.44 -5.50
C GLY A 454 21.94 6.25 -5.72
N ASP A 455 21.17 7.34 -5.83
CA ASP A 455 19.75 7.28 -6.19
C ASP A 455 19.53 6.65 -7.57
N ARG A 456 20.34 7.05 -8.56
CA ARG A 456 20.27 6.48 -9.91
C ARG A 456 20.63 5.00 -9.91
N LEU A 457 21.67 4.61 -9.18
CA LEU A 457 22.09 3.21 -9.05
C LEU A 457 21.03 2.35 -8.40
N TYR A 458 20.44 2.83 -7.30
CA TYR A 458 19.35 2.17 -6.60
C TYR A 458 18.15 1.95 -7.54
N GLN A 459 17.71 3.00 -8.26
CA GLN A 459 16.53 2.89 -9.13
C GLN A 459 16.76 2.00 -10.36
N GLU A 460 17.96 2.04 -10.96
CA GLU A 460 18.29 1.15 -12.07
C GLU A 460 18.41 -0.32 -11.62
N ALA A 461 19.07 -0.58 -10.48
CA ALA A 461 19.14 -1.92 -9.90
C ALA A 461 17.74 -2.44 -9.50
N ARG A 462 16.90 -1.60 -8.87
CA ARG A 462 15.50 -1.90 -8.55
C ARG A 462 14.69 -2.27 -9.79
N GLY A 463 14.80 -1.46 -10.85
CA GLY A 463 14.12 -1.72 -12.12
C GLY A 463 14.54 -3.04 -12.77
N ILE A 464 15.83 -3.38 -12.72
CA ILE A 464 16.35 -4.66 -13.22
C ILE A 464 15.80 -5.82 -12.39
N VAL A 465 15.91 -5.77 -11.05
CA VAL A 465 15.40 -6.85 -10.18
C VAL A 465 13.91 -7.10 -10.40
N ALA A 466 13.09 -6.05 -10.49
CA ALA A 466 11.67 -6.18 -10.80
C ALA A 466 11.45 -6.86 -12.17
N ALA A 467 12.25 -6.50 -13.18
CA ALA A 467 12.18 -7.12 -14.50
C ALA A 467 12.63 -8.60 -14.50
N GLU A 468 13.64 -8.95 -13.71
CA GLU A 468 14.09 -10.35 -13.54
C GLU A 468 12.99 -11.21 -12.91
N ILE A 469 12.37 -10.73 -11.81
CA ILE A 469 11.28 -11.43 -11.13
C ILE A 469 10.07 -11.58 -12.05
N ALA A 470 9.69 -10.50 -12.75
CA ALA A 470 8.60 -10.54 -13.72
C ALA A 470 8.88 -11.52 -14.87
N HIS A 471 10.10 -11.52 -15.41
CA HIS A 471 10.50 -12.42 -16.47
C HIS A 471 10.45 -13.89 -16.01
N ILE A 472 11.13 -14.24 -14.91
CA ILE A 472 11.16 -15.59 -14.33
C ILE A 472 9.73 -16.08 -14.02
N THR A 473 8.88 -15.20 -13.50
CA THR A 473 7.49 -15.53 -13.18
C THR A 473 6.73 -15.99 -14.41
N PHE A 474 6.84 -15.28 -15.54
CA PHE A 474 6.09 -15.61 -16.76
C PHE A 474 6.76 -16.69 -17.62
N SER A 475 8.09 -16.77 -17.63
CA SER A 475 8.84 -17.67 -18.51
C SER A 475 9.12 -19.04 -17.88
N GLU A 476 9.36 -19.09 -16.56
CA GLU A 476 9.75 -20.33 -15.86
C GLU A 476 8.65 -20.84 -14.91
N TYR A 477 8.03 -19.97 -14.10
CA TYR A 477 7.08 -20.38 -13.05
C TYR A 477 5.67 -20.65 -13.60
N LEU A 478 5.07 -19.68 -14.28
CA LEU A 478 3.65 -19.72 -14.65
C LEU A 478 3.26 -20.92 -15.54
N PRO A 479 4.07 -21.34 -16.52
CA PRO A 479 3.77 -22.54 -17.32
C PRO A 479 3.63 -23.82 -16.48
N LYS A 480 4.31 -23.92 -15.34
CA LYS A 480 4.26 -25.08 -14.43
C LYS A 480 3.04 -25.09 -13.53
N ILE A 481 2.50 -23.89 -13.25
CA ILE A 481 1.27 -23.74 -12.46
C ILE A 481 0.05 -23.94 -13.35
N LEU A 482 -0.04 -23.22 -14.47
CA LEU A 482 -1.25 -23.24 -15.30
C LEU A 482 -1.28 -24.39 -16.33
N GLY A 483 -0.13 -24.97 -16.65
CA GLY A 483 0.03 -25.93 -17.73
C GLY A 483 0.13 -25.26 -19.12
N PRO A 484 0.55 -26.02 -20.15
CA PRO A 484 0.92 -25.48 -21.46
C PRO A 484 -0.25 -24.82 -22.22
N HIS A 485 -1.47 -25.34 -22.10
CA HIS A 485 -2.65 -24.80 -22.81
C HIS A 485 -3.10 -23.45 -22.24
N ALA A 486 -2.82 -23.17 -20.97
CA ALA A 486 -3.28 -21.97 -20.29
C ALA A 486 -2.42 -20.74 -20.57
N MET A 487 -1.17 -20.95 -20.99
CA MET A 487 -0.31 -19.86 -21.45
C MET A 487 -0.90 -19.20 -22.71
N GLU A 488 -1.73 -19.91 -23.47
CA GLU A 488 -2.51 -19.32 -24.57
C GLU A 488 -3.56 -18.33 -24.05
N ASP A 489 -4.20 -18.61 -22.92
CA ASP A 489 -5.22 -17.75 -22.29
C ASP A 489 -4.60 -16.45 -21.75
N VAL A 490 -3.38 -16.54 -21.19
CA VAL A 490 -2.57 -15.37 -20.80
C VAL A 490 -2.16 -14.56 -22.03
N GLY A 491 -1.82 -15.24 -23.13
CA GLY A 491 -1.47 -14.66 -24.42
C GLY A 491 -0.07 -14.06 -24.49
N GLU A 492 0.34 -13.61 -25.67
CA GLU A 492 1.57 -12.83 -25.86
C GLU A 492 1.37 -11.39 -25.38
N TYR A 493 2.45 -10.76 -24.90
CA TYR A 493 2.42 -9.34 -24.60
C TYR A 493 2.40 -8.52 -25.91
N VAL A 494 1.54 -7.51 -25.98
CA VAL A 494 1.40 -6.63 -27.15
C VAL A 494 1.91 -5.24 -26.82
N GLU A 495 1.21 -4.55 -25.93
CA GLU A 495 1.56 -3.22 -25.43
C GLU A 495 0.87 -2.95 -24.09
N TYR A 496 1.25 -1.86 -23.44
CA TYR A 496 0.57 -1.34 -22.25
C TYR A 496 -0.79 -0.76 -22.63
N ASP A 497 -1.82 -1.13 -21.87
CA ASP A 497 -3.19 -0.62 -22.03
C ASP A 497 -3.59 0.24 -20.82
N PRO A 498 -3.74 1.57 -20.96
CA PRO A 498 -4.13 2.45 -19.87
C PRO A 498 -5.59 2.29 -19.40
N ASP A 499 -6.42 1.52 -20.10
CA ASP A 499 -7.80 1.24 -19.70
C ASP A 499 -7.93 -0.06 -18.88
N VAL A 500 -6.82 -0.79 -18.69
CA VAL A 500 -6.76 -2.01 -17.87
C VAL A 500 -6.41 -1.67 -16.42
N ASP A 501 -7.25 -2.12 -15.47
CA ASP A 501 -6.99 -2.02 -14.03
C ASP A 501 -6.17 -3.24 -13.53
N PRO A 502 -4.87 -3.06 -13.19
CA PRO A 502 -3.97 -4.12 -12.77
C PRO A 502 -4.15 -4.55 -11.30
N SER A 503 -5.00 -3.87 -10.51
CA SER A 503 -5.16 -4.17 -9.08
C SER A 503 -5.47 -5.64 -8.82
N VAL A 504 -4.89 -6.23 -7.77
CA VAL A 504 -5.17 -7.62 -7.42
C VAL A 504 -6.67 -7.80 -7.10
N ARG A 505 -7.26 -8.85 -7.67
CA ARG A 505 -8.65 -9.23 -7.39
C ARG A 505 -8.73 -9.99 -6.06
N ASN A 506 -9.70 -9.64 -5.22
CA ASN A 506 -9.86 -10.16 -3.86
C ASN A 506 -9.91 -11.70 -3.83
N ALA A 507 -10.66 -12.32 -4.75
CA ALA A 507 -10.74 -13.78 -4.85
C ALA A 507 -9.42 -14.46 -5.27
N VAL A 508 -8.53 -13.76 -5.97
CA VAL A 508 -7.21 -14.29 -6.32
C VAL A 508 -6.31 -14.25 -5.08
N ALA A 509 -6.29 -13.13 -4.36
CA ALA A 509 -5.52 -12.98 -3.12
C ALA A 509 -5.97 -13.95 -2.01
N MET A 510 -7.29 -14.10 -1.83
CA MET A 510 -7.86 -14.89 -0.73
C MET A 510 -8.06 -16.38 -1.05
N ALA A 511 -8.02 -16.77 -2.33
CA ALA A 511 -8.18 -18.16 -2.72
C ALA A 511 -7.05 -18.64 -3.63
N ALA A 512 -6.97 -18.16 -4.88
CA ALA A 512 -6.13 -18.81 -5.88
C ALA A 512 -4.61 -18.77 -5.54
N PHE A 513 -4.08 -17.65 -5.03
CA PHE A 513 -2.67 -17.56 -4.58
C PHE A 513 -2.38 -18.26 -3.25
N ARG A 514 -3.40 -18.77 -2.55
CA ARG A 514 -3.24 -19.58 -1.34
C ARG A 514 -2.97 -21.06 -1.64
N LEU A 515 -2.83 -21.45 -2.92
CA LEU A 515 -2.46 -22.81 -3.32
C LEU A 515 -1.12 -23.26 -2.72
N ASN A 516 -0.19 -22.32 -2.53
CA ASN A 516 1.14 -22.59 -2.00
C ASN A 516 1.09 -23.11 -0.56
N ASP A 517 0.06 -22.73 0.21
CA ASP A 517 -0.15 -23.24 1.56
C ASP A 517 -0.40 -24.77 1.53
N ALA A 518 -1.09 -25.28 0.50
CA ALA A 518 -1.30 -26.72 0.28
C ALA A 518 -0.08 -27.46 -0.29
N ALA A 519 0.71 -26.78 -1.12
CA ALA A 519 1.95 -27.33 -1.69
C ALA A 519 3.17 -27.22 -0.75
N THR A 520 2.98 -26.70 0.47
CA THR A 520 4.06 -26.53 1.46
C THR A 520 4.42 -27.88 2.10
N ALA A 521 5.69 -28.28 1.94
CA ALA A 521 6.23 -29.46 2.60
C ALA A 521 6.43 -29.23 4.11
N PRO A 522 6.13 -30.24 4.95
CA PRO A 522 6.25 -30.13 6.41
C PRO A 522 7.67 -30.25 6.94
N LEU A 523 8.62 -30.67 6.10
CA LEU A 523 10.03 -30.77 6.46
C LEU A 523 10.82 -29.75 5.65
N VAL A 524 11.50 -28.84 6.36
CA VAL A 524 12.46 -27.91 5.77
C VAL A 524 13.77 -28.67 5.57
N LYS A 525 14.02 -29.05 4.31
CA LYS A 525 15.20 -29.83 3.94
C LYS A 525 16.44 -28.94 3.84
N ARG A 526 17.56 -29.41 4.40
CA ARG A 526 18.84 -28.70 4.43
C ARG A 526 19.93 -29.62 3.91
N TYR A 527 20.46 -29.29 2.74
CA TYR A 527 21.36 -30.17 1.98
C TYR A 527 22.79 -29.66 1.92
N ASP A 528 23.73 -30.61 1.96
CA ASP A 528 25.14 -30.35 1.74
C ASP A 528 25.46 -30.09 0.25
N GLU A 529 26.73 -29.89 -0.09
CA GLU A 529 27.18 -29.66 -1.47
C GLU A 529 26.93 -30.84 -2.43
N ASN A 530 26.65 -32.03 -1.90
CA ASN A 530 26.32 -33.23 -2.68
C ASN A 530 24.81 -33.45 -2.82
N TYR A 531 23.98 -32.50 -2.38
CA TYR A 531 22.53 -32.59 -2.41
C TYR A 531 21.96 -33.77 -1.60
N VAL A 532 22.62 -34.11 -0.49
CA VAL A 532 22.10 -35.03 0.52
C VAL A 532 21.85 -34.29 1.83
N GLU A 533 21.06 -34.86 2.74
CA GLU A 533 20.83 -34.28 4.07
C GLU A 533 22.17 -33.98 4.75
N ASP A 534 22.34 -32.72 5.16
CA ASP A 534 23.56 -32.29 5.83
C ASP A 534 23.67 -33.01 7.18
N PRO A 535 24.73 -33.79 7.45
CA PRO A 535 24.82 -34.62 8.64
C PRO A 535 25.09 -33.82 9.93
N VAL A 536 25.46 -32.54 9.83
CA VAL A 536 25.77 -31.67 10.97
C VAL A 536 24.51 -30.96 11.45
N ILE A 537 23.77 -30.36 10.52
CA ILE A 537 22.57 -29.59 10.85
C ILE A 537 21.29 -30.44 10.73
N GLY A 538 21.21 -31.38 9.78
CA GLY A 538 20.04 -32.23 9.55
C GLY A 538 18.81 -31.46 9.05
N ASN A 539 17.72 -32.16 8.72
CA ASN A 539 16.44 -31.52 8.35
C ASN A 539 15.63 -31.08 9.59
N VAL A 540 14.72 -30.11 9.43
CA VAL A 540 13.90 -29.57 10.55
C VAL A 540 12.44 -29.57 10.19
N ALA A 541 11.57 -29.88 11.15
CA ALA A 541 10.13 -29.74 10.98
C ALA A 541 9.75 -28.26 10.78
N LEU A 542 8.81 -27.99 9.87
CA LEU A 542 8.38 -26.64 9.51
C LEU A 542 7.98 -25.83 10.74
N ARG A 543 7.23 -26.44 11.67
CA ARG A 543 6.80 -25.82 12.93
C ARG A 543 7.93 -25.23 13.79
N ASP A 544 9.14 -25.77 13.66
CA ASP A 544 10.33 -25.34 14.42
C ASP A 544 11.16 -24.29 13.69
N THR A 545 10.73 -23.88 12.49
CA THR A 545 11.37 -22.83 11.67
C THR A 545 10.61 -21.51 11.68
N PHE A 546 9.35 -21.51 12.13
CA PHE A 546 8.55 -20.30 12.21
C PHE A 546 9.16 -19.28 13.17
N PHE A 547 9.36 -18.04 12.71
CA PHE A 547 9.97 -16.95 13.49
C PHE A 547 11.33 -17.33 14.10
N ALA A 548 12.12 -18.19 13.44
CA ALA A 548 13.39 -18.70 13.98
C ALA A 548 14.62 -18.26 13.15
N PRO A 549 14.92 -16.94 13.03
CA PRO A 549 16.07 -16.44 12.27
C PRO A 549 17.42 -16.91 12.86
N TRP A 550 17.45 -17.31 14.13
CA TRP A 550 18.65 -17.85 14.77
C TRP A 550 19.19 -19.11 14.06
N ARG A 551 18.33 -19.91 13.42
CA ARG A 551 18.74 -21.07 12.63
C ARG A 551 19.54 -20.68 11.38
N ILE A 552 19.29 -19.49 10.84
CA ILE A 552 20.11 -18.94 9.75
C ILE A 552 21.43 -18.44 10.31
N VAL A 553 21.38 -17.57 11.32
CA VAL A 553 22.55 -16.85 11.84
C VAL A 553 23.55 -17.77 12.54
N LYS A 554 23.09 -18.81 13.24
CA LYS A 554 23.94 -19.65 14.11
C LYS A 554 24.09 -21.09 13.64
N GLU A 555 23.11 -21.63 12.92
CA GLU A 555 23.06 -23.07 12.63
C GLU A 555 23.42 -23.39 11.18
N SER A 556 22.72 -22.80 10.20
CA SER A 556 22.75 -23.28 8.81
C SER A 556 23.21 -22.29 7.74
N GLY A 557 23.12 -20.98 7.95
CA GLY A 557 23.19 -20.02 6.85
C GLY A 557 22.05 -20.24 5.84
N ILE A 558 22.14 -19.68 4.62
CA ILE A 558 21.09 -19.88 3.62
C ILE A 558 21.43 -20.95 2.58
N ASP A 559 22.71 -21.24 2.31
CA ASP A 559 23.08 -22.15 1.21
C ASP A 559 22.49 -23.56 1.36
N PRO A 560 22.51 -24.22 2.55
CA PRO A 560 21.91 -25.54 2.70
C PRO A 560 20.39 -25.54 2.48
N LEU A 561 19.71 -24.44 2.84
CA LEU A 561 18.29 -24.27 2.59
C LEU A 561 18.01 -24.11 1.09
N VAL A 562 18.80 -23.30 0.39
CA VAL A 562 18.68 -23.13 -1.06
C VAL A 562 18.89 -24.47 -1.78
N ARG A 563 19.93 -25.23 -1.43
CA ARG A 563 20.14 -26.59 -1.97
C ARG A 563 18.98 -27.52 -1.63
N GLY A 564 18.40 -27.40 -0.44
CA GLY A 564 17.19 -28.12 -0.05
C GLY A 564 15.99 -27.78 -0.95
N MET A 565 15.75 -26.50 -1.22
CA MET A 565 14.62 -26.05 -2.03
C MET A 565 14.73 -26.48 -3.50
N ILE A 566 15.93 -26.38 -4.09
CA ILE A 566 16.15 -26.75 -5.50
C ILE A 566 16.47 -28.26 -5.67
N GLY A 567 16.92 -28.94 -4.64
CA GLY A 567 17.30 -30.36 -4.69
C GLY A 567 16.20 -31.33 -4.27
N SER A 568 15.17 -30.85 -3.57
CA SER A 568 14.11 -31.70 -3.04
C SER A 568 12.77 -31.48 -3.75
N PRO A 569 11.91 -32.51 -3.83
CA PRO A 569 10.58 -32.37 -4.42
C PRO A 569 9.69 -31.42 -3.61
N ALA A 570 8.79 -30.73 -4.31
CA ALA A 570 7.66 -30.07 -3.66
C ALA A 570 6.71 -31.11 -3.05
N LYS A 571 5.83 -30.69 -2.13
CA LYS A 571 4.67 -31.52 -1.78
C LYS A 571 3.66 -31.42 -2.91
N LEU A 572 3.22 -32.56 -3.44
CA LEU A 572 2.09 -32.61 -4.35
C LEU A 572 0.80 -32.44 -3.54
N ALA A 573 0.04 -31.38 -3.81
CA ALA A 573 -1.30 -31.20 -3.26
C ALA A 573 -2.30 -31.89 -4.19
N THR A 574 -2.98 -32.94 -3.73
CA THR A 574 -4.02 -33.63 -4.50
C THR A 574 -5.36 -33.53 -3.77
N PRO A 575 -6.51 -33.73 -4.43
CA PRO A 575 -7.81 -33.69 -3.77
C PRO A 575 -7.97 -34.66 -2.59
N THR A 576 -7.15 -35.72 -2.52
CA THR A 576 -7.12 -36.69 -1.42
C THR A 576 -5.97 -36.48 -0.44
N ASN A 577 -5.00 -35.62 -0.75
CA ASN A 577 -3.85 -35.27 0.09
C ASN A 577 -3.54 -33.77 -0.02
N VAL A 578 -4.41 -32.94 0.57
CA VAL A 578 -4.43 -31.50 0.30
C VAL A 578 -3.37 -30.74 1.13
N ILE A 579 -3.52 -30.63 2.45
CA ILE A 579 -2.64 -29.86 3.34
C ILE A 579 -2.11 -30.75 4.47
N HIS A 580 -0.82 -30.67 4.77
CA HIS A 580 -0.23 -31.44 5.86
C HIS A 580 -0.65 -30.92 7.24
N GLU A 581 -0.82 -31.84 8.21
CA GLU A 581 -1.27 -31.52 9.58
C GLU A 581 -0.37 -30.55 10.35
N ASP A 582 0.92 -30.42 10.00
CA ASP A 582 1.78 -29.38 10.58
C ASP A 582 1.24 -27.95 10.37
N LEU A 583 0.47 -27.73 9.30
CA LEU A 583 -0.15 -26.44 9.00
C LEU A 583 -1.61 -26.34 9.44
N THR A 584 -2.35 -27.45 9.51
CA THR A 584 -3.76 -27.44 9.95
C THR A 584 -3.93 -27.72 11.44
N GLN A 585 -2.91 -28.26 12.13
CA GLN A 585 -2.98 -28.66 13.53
C GLN A 585 -1.89 -28.00 14.39
N HIS A 586 -0.76 -27.62 13.78
CA HIS A 586 0.44 -27.18 14.51
C HIS A 586 0.97 -25.81 14.07
N LEU A 587 0.17 -25.00 13.37
CA LEU A 587 0.59 -23.67 12.94
C LEU A 587 0.94 -22.80 14.17
N PHE A 588 2.19 -22.34 14.23
CA PHE A 588 2.77 -21.59 15.34
C PHE A 588 2.63 -22.23 16.74
N ALA A 589 2.39 -23.55 16.81
CA ALA A 589 2.23 -24.26 18.07
C ALA A 589 3.40 -24.02 19.04
N GLN A 590 3.08 -23.94 20.33
CA GLN A 590 4.05 -23.79 21.42
C GLN A 590 3.95 -25.00 22.35
N PRO A 591 4.98 -25.34 23.15
CA PRO A 591 4.98 -26.55 23.98
C PRO A 591 3.72 -26.73 24.86
N ASP A 592 3.15 -25.63 25.37
CA ASP A 592 1.99 -25.64 26.26
C ASP A 592 0.72 -25.00 25.64
N GLN A 593 0.73 -24.70 24.33
CA GLN A 593 -0.42 -24.07 23.66
C GLN A 593 -0.74 -24.76 22.32
N PRO A 594 -2.02 -25.11 22.06
CA PRO A 594 -2.41 -25.74 20.81
C PRO A 594 -2.15 -24.81 19.62
N GLY A 595 -1.74 -25.38 18.49
CA GLY A 595 -1.54 -24.66 17.24
C GLY A 595 -2.82 -24.06 16.68
N LEU A 596 -2.63 -23.22 15.67
CA LEU A 596 -3.70 -22.74 14.79
C LEU A 596 -3.85 -23.68 13.58
N ASP A 597 -4.83 -23.34 12.74
CA ASP A 597 -5.17 -24.08 11.52
C ASP A 597 -5.18 -23.12 10.33
N ILE A 598 -4.19 -23.21 9.44
CA ILE A 598 -4.10 -22.31 8.28
C ILE A 598 -5.32 -22.46 7.36
N ALA A 599 -5.86 -23.68 7.23
CA ALA A 599 -6.96 -23.96 6.33
C ALA A 599 -8.26 -23.39 6.87
N ALA A 600 -8.52 -23.59 8.18
CA ALA A 600 -9.68 -22.98 8.83
C ALA A 600 -9.60 -21.44 8.79
N ILE A 601 -8.42 -20.86 9.01
CA ILE A 601 -8.21 -19.41 8.92
C ILE A 601 -8.50 -18.90 7.49
N THR A 602 -8.01 -19.59 6.45
CA THR A 602 -8.22 -19.16 5.05
C THR A 602 -9.69 -19.25 4.63
N ILE A 603 -10.41 -20.30 5.04
CA ILE A 603 -11.87 -20.42 4.80
C ILE A 603 -12.62 -19.29 5.51
N GLN A 604 -12.31 -19.06 6.79
CA GLN A 604 -12.94 -18.00 7.59
C GLN A 604 -12.65 -16.61 7.00
N ARG A 605 -11.42 -16.40 6.50
CA ARG A 605 -11.01 -15.16 5.79
C ARG A 605 -11.79 -14.96 4.49
N GLY A 606 -12.02 -16.02 3.71
CA GLY A 606 -12.88 -15.94 2.53
C GLY A 606 -14.30 -15.47 2.85
N ARG A 607 -14.87 -15.97 3.95
CA ARG A 607 -16.20 -15.56 4.46
C ARG A 607 -16.22 -14.13 4.99
N ASP A 608 -15.15 -13.70 5.66
CA ASP A 608 -14.93 -12.31 6.12
C ASP A 608 -14.81 -11.32 4.94
N HIS A 609 -14.17 -11.73 3.85
CA HIS A 609 -14.00 -10.92 2.62
C HIS A 609 -15.23 -10.94 1.70
N GLY A 610 -16.30 -11.62 2.11
CA GLY A 610 -17.53 -11.75 1.34
C GLY A 610 -17.28 -12.41 -0.02
N ILE A 611 -16.38 -13.39 -0.10
CA ILE A 611 -16.10 -14.12 -1.35
C ILE A 611 -17.33 -14.98 -1.70
N PRO A 612 -17.93 -14.81 -2.89
CA PRO A 612 -19.02 -15.67 -3.34
C PRO A 612 -18.65 -17.17 -3.37
N PHE A 613 -19.66 -18.03 -3.29
CA PHE A 613 -19.48 -19.48 -3.34
C PHE A 613 -19.07 -19.98 -4.72
N TYR A 614 -18.55 -21.20 -4.76
CA TYR A 614 -17.90 -21.82 -5.91
C TYR A 614 -18.67 -21.73 -7.23
N ASN A 615 -19.99 -21.94 -7.24
CA ASN A 615 -20.81 -21.88 -8.45
C ASN A 615 -20.78 -20.50 -9.16
N ASN A 616 -20.57 -19.40 -8.43
CA ASN A 616 -20.41 -18.07 -9.03
C ASN A 616 -19.13 -17.97 -9.89
N TRP A 617 -18.10 -18.71 -9.51
CA TRP A 617 -16.80 -18.71 -10.18
C TRP A 617 -16.76 -19.67 -11.36
N ARG A 618 -17.52 -20.77 -11.30
CA ARG A 618 -17.76 -21.63 -12.46
C ARG A 618 -18.36 -20.83 -13.60
N ASP A 619 -19.41 -20.05 -13.34
CA ASP A 619 -20.05 -19.19 -14.35
C ASP A 619 -19.06 -18.18 -14.95
N LEU A 620 -18.30 -17.46 -14.12
CA LEU A 620 -17.24 -16.54 -14.57
C LEU A 620 -16.22 -17.23 -15.49
N CYS A 621 -15.84 -18.47 -15.15
CA CYS A 621 -14.87 -19.26 -15.89
C CYS A 621 -15.50 -20.11 -17.01
N ASN A 622 -16.72 -19.78 -17.46
CA ASN A 622 -17.44 -20.45 -18.53
C ASN A 622 -17.68 -21.96 -18.30
N MET A 623 -17.78 -22.37 -17.05
CA MET A 623 -18.15 -23.72 -16.63
C MET A 623 -19.62 -23.75 -16.19
N PRO A 624 -20.39 -24.79 -16.54
CA PRO A 624 -21.78 -24.90 -16.10
C PRO A 624 -21.88 -24.88 -14.56
N PRO A 625 -22.81 -24.11 -13.97
CA PRO A 625 -23.12 -24.21 -12.55
C PRO A 625 -23.53 -25.64 -12.19
N ALA A 626 -23.04 -26.15 -11.07
CA ALA A 626 -23.41 -27.46 -10.59
C ALA A 626 -24.73 -27.40 -9.82
N GLU A 627 -25.67 -28.30 -10.11
CA GLU A 627 -26.94 -28.43 -9.37
C GLU A 627 -26.86 -29.54 -8.31
N SER A 628 -25.90 -30.44 -8.45
CA SER A 628 -25.58 -31.51 -7.52
C SER A 628 -24.07 -31.73 -7.42
N PHE A 629 -23.62 -32.40 -6.36
CA PHE A 629 -22.20 -32.81 -6.24
C PHE A 629 -21.77 -33.79 -7.35
N ASP A 630 -22.70 -34.50 -7.99
CA ASP A 630 -22.38 -35.39 -9.12
C ASP A 630 -22.01 -34.64 -10.41
N ASP A 631 -22.53 -33.43 -10.58
CA ASP A 631 -22.20 -32.57 -11.72
C ASP A 631 -20.74 -32.11 -11.69
N LEU A 632 -20.08 -32.19 -10.53
CA LEU A 632 -18.66 -31.87 -10.37
C LEU A 632 -17.72 -32.99 -10.82
N SER A 633 -18.22 -34.13 -11.29
CA SER A 633 -17.39 -35.28 -11.68
C SER A 633 -16.40 -35.02 -12.83
N GLY A 634 -16.61 -33.95 -13.60
CA GLY A 634 -15.68 -33.52 -14.64
C GLY A 634 -14.43 -32.81 -14.09
N GLU A 635 -14.59 -32.05 -13.01
CA GLU A 635 -13.50 -31.28 -12.39
C GLU A 635 -12.99 -31.92 -11.08
N MET A 636 -13.76 -32.81 -10.47
CA MET A 636 -13.44 -33.56 -9.24
C MET A 636 -13.76 -35.04 -9.48
N SER A 637 -12.85 -35.78 -10.10
CA SER A 637 -13.12 -37.15 -10.56
C SER A 637 -13.37 -38.14 -9.41
N ASP A 638 -12.73 -37.92 -8.26
CA ASP A 638 -12.87 -38.78 -7.08
C ASP A 638 -14.28 -38.68 -6.45
N ALA A 639 -14.97 -39.82 -6.38
CA ALA A 639 -16.33 -39.88 -5.85
C ALA A 639 -16.40 -39.72 -4.32
N ASP A 640 -15.37 -40.13 -3.59
CA ASP A 640 -15.31 -40.00 -2.14
C ASP A 640 -15.08 -38.55 -1.74
N VAL A 641 -14.26 -37.80 -2.50
CA VAL A 641 -14.10 -36.34 -2.33
C VAL A 641 -15.44 -35.63 -2.51
N ARG A 642 -16.17 -35.94 -3.59
CA ARG A 642 -17.51 -35.36 -3.85
C ARG A 642 -18.53 -35.75 -2.78
N GLN A 643 -18.48 -36.98 -2.27
CA GLN A 643 -19.34 -37.41 -1.17
C GLN A 643 -19.04 -36.66 0.13
N LYS A 644 -17.75 -36.50 0.50
CA LYS A 644 -17.37 -35.72 1.69
C LYS A 644 -17.79 -34.26 1.57
N LEU A 645 -17.67 -33.66 0.38
CA LEU A 645 -18.18 -32.30 0.12
C LEU A 645 -19.68 -32.22 0.38
N SER A 646 -20.44 -33.22 -0.10
CA SER A 646 -21.88 -33.32 0.16
C SER A 646 -22.21 -33.45 1.63
N ASP A 647 -21.46 -34.27 2.36
CA ASP A 647 -21.69 -34.51 3.80
C ASP A 647 -21.41 -33.26 4.64
N VAL A 648 -20.45 -32.42 4.22
CA VAL A 648 -20.03 -31.22 4.95
C VAL A 648 -20.86 -29.99 4.60
N TYR A 649 -21.15 -29.73 3.32
CA TYR A 649 -21.83 -28.51 2.87
C TYR A 649 -23.34 -28.64 2.68
N GLY A 650 -23.85 -29.87 2.53
CA GLY A 650 -25.26 -30.17 2.29
C GLY A 650 -25.75 -29.84 0.88
N ASP A 651 -25.42 -28.65 0.36
CA ASP A 651 -25.76 -28.18 -0.98
C ASP A 651 -24.52 -27.68 -1.74
N VAL A 652 -24.41 -28.03 -3.02
CA VAL A 652 -23.25 -27.70 -3.86
C VAL A 652 -23.05 -26.20 -4.04
N SER A 653 -24.12 -25.40 -3.91
CA SER A 653 -24.07 -23.94 -4.04
C SER A 653 -23.54 -23.24 -2.78
N ASN A 654 -23.24 -23.98 -1.71
CA ASN A 654 -22.68 -23.45 -0.46
C ASN A 654 -21.15 -23.62 -0.36
N VAL A 655 -20.51 -24.28 -1.32
CA VAL A 655 -19.09 -24.63 -1.23
C VAL A 655 -18.22 -23.36 -1.33
N ASP A 656 -17.34 -23.15 -0.35
CA ASP A 656 -16.39 -22.04 -0.35
C ASP A 656 -15.41 -22.15 -1.55
N LEU A 657 -15.12 -21.05 -2.27
CA LEU A 657 -14.27 -21.05 -3.48
C LEU A 657 -12.92 -21.74 -3.25
N TRP A 658 -12.24 -21.40 -2.15
CA TRP A 658 -10.89 -21.90 -1.90
C TRP A 658 -10.86 -23.42 -1.72
N VAL A 659 -11.87 -23.96 -1.02
CA VAL A 659 -12.02 -25.39 -0.78
C VAL A 659 -12.26 -26.12 -2.09
N ALA A 660 -13.20 -25.64 -2.91
CA ALA A 660 -13.47 -26.24 -4.21
C ALA A 660 -12.24 -26.19 -5.12
N GLY A 661 -11.57 -25.05 -5.22
CA GLY A 661 -10.40 -24.89 -6.10
C GLY A 661 -9.21 -25.80 -5.74
N LEU A 662 -9.06 -26.19 -4.46
CA LEU A 662 -8.06 -27.17 -4.01
C LEU A 662 -8.48 -28.64 -4.23
N LEU A 663 -9.79 -28.90 -4.30
CA LEU A 663 -10.34 -30.24 -4.50
C LEU A 663 -10.60 -30.57 -5.97
N GLU A 664 -10.46 -29.61 -6.88
CA GLU A 664 -10.41 -29.84 -8.31
C GLU A 664 -9.15 -30.62 -8.71
N ASP A 665 -9.32 -31.54 -9.67
CA ASP A 665 -8.21 -32.24 -10.30
C ASP A 665 -7.30 -31.27 -11.05
N HIS A 666 -5.99 -31.48 -10.92
CA HIS A 666 -5.01 -30.67 -11.65
C HIS A 666 -5.19 -30.79 -13.16
N VAL A 667 -5.16 -29.64 -13.84
CA VAL A 667 -5.08 -29.61 -15.30
C VAL A 667 -3.77 -30.26 -15.78
N THR A 668 -3.78 -30.81 -17.00
CA THR A 668 -2.60 -31.47 -17.57
C THR A 668 -1.38 -30.55 -17.60
N GLY A 669 -0.30 -30.96 -16.94
CA GLY A 669 0.96 -30.21 -16.84
C GLY A 669 0.95 -29.02 -15.87
N GLY A 670 -0.19 -28.75 -15.22
CA GLY A 670 -0.32 -27.70 -14.19
C GLY A 670 -0.34 -28.25 -12.76
N ARG A 671 -0.51 -27.36 -11.79
CA ARG A 671 -0.64 -27.65 -10.35
C ARG A 671 -1.87 -26.99 -9.72
N VAL A 672 -2.88 -26.72 -10.55
CA VAL A 672 -4.18 -26.16 -10.15
C VAL A 672 -5.31 -26.78 -10.96
N GLY A 673 -6.51 -26.76 -10.39
CA GLY A 673 -7.74 -27.06 -11.11
C GLY A 673 -8.16 -25.97 -12.11
N PRO A 674 -9.18 -26.23 -12.95
CA PRO A 674 -9.65 -25.31 -13.97
C PRO A 674 -10.10 -23.95 -13.42
N THR A 675 -10.71 -23.88 -12.23
CA THR A 675 -11.16 -22.61 -11.65
C THR A 675 -9.97 -21.73 -11.26
N PHE A 676 -9.01 -22.26 -10.51
CA PHE A 676 -7.82 -21.49 -10.13
C PHE A 676 -6.94 -21.17 -11.35
N ARG A 677 -6.86 -22.05 -12.35
CA ARG A 677 -6.22 -21.74 -13.63
C ARG A 677 -6.81 -20.49 -14.26
N CYS A 678 -8.14 -20.44 -14.39
CA CYS A 678 -8.87 -19.30 -14.97
C CYS A 678 -8.58 -17.99 -14.21
N LEU A 679 -8.68 -18.02 -12.87
CA LEU A 679 -8.49 -16.83 -12.03
C LEU A 679 -7.04 -16.30 -12.06
N ILE A 680 -6.05 -17.20 -11.98
CA ILE A 680 -4.62 -16.82 -12.00
C ILE A 680 -4.22 -16.29 -13.38
N ALA A 681 -4.67 -16.97 -14.46
CA ALA A 681 -4.37 -16.55 -15.82
C ALA A 681 -4.89 -15.13 -16.10
N GLU A 682 -6.14 -14.85 -15.72
CA GLU A 682 -6.74 -13.54 -15.91
C GLU A 682 -6.04 -12.46 -15.05
N GLN A 683 -5.76 -12.74 -13.78
CA GLN A 683 -5.06 -11.79 -12.91
C GLN A 683 -3.70 -11.38 -13.46
N LEU A 684 -2.87 -12.36 -13.84
CA LEU A 684 -1.52 -12.07 -14.31
C LEU A 684 -1.52 -11.40 -15.69
N LYS A 685 -2.51 -11.71 -16.54
CA LYS A 685 -2.72 -10.98 -17.79
C LYS A 685 -3.05 -9.50 -17.52
N LEU A 686 -3.95 -9.21 -16.58
CA LEU A 686 -4.32 -7.84 -16.21
C LEU A 686 -3.13 -7.05 -15.67
N ILE A 687 -2.32 -7.66 -14.80
CA ILE A 687 -1.10 -7.02 -14.27
C ILE A 687 -0.12 -6.72 -15.40
N ARG A 688 0.15 -7.68 -16.27
CA ARG A 688 1.09 -7.51 -17.38
C ARG A 688 0.65 -6.41 -18.34
N GLN A 689 -0.65 -6.33 -18.65
CA GLN A 689 -1.21 -5.37 -19.61
C GLN A 689 -1.41 -3.98 -19.01
N GLY A 690 -1.85 -3.89 -17.75
CA GLY A 690 -2.13 -2.63 -17.05
C GLY A 690 -0.91 -2.00 -16.37
N ASP A 691 0.28 -2.55 -16.54
CA ASP A 691 1.52 -2.04 -15.96
C ASP A 691 2.35 -1.23 -16.97
N ARG A 692 2.35 0.10 -16.81
CA ARG A 692 3.11 1.02 -17.67
C ARG A 692 4.61 0.74 -17.65
N PHE A 693 5.11 0.18 -16.56
CA PHE A 693 6.53 -0.11 -16.35
C PHE A 693 6.85 -1.60 -16.58
N TRP A 694 5.93 -2.38 -17.17
CA TRP A 694 6.20 -3.76 -17.57
C TRP A 694 7.49 -3.83 -18.39
N HIS A 695 8.37 -4.79 -18.08
CA HIS A 695 9.73 -4.79 -18.62
C HIS A 695 9.81 -4.91 -20.15
N GLU A 696 8.78 -5.47 -20.80
CA GLU A 696 8.69 -5.55 -22.26
C GLU A 696 8.11 -4.30 -22.91
N ASN A 697 7.49 -3.40 -22.13
CA ASN A 697 6.90 -2.17 -22.65
C ASN A 697 7.96 -1.26 -23.29
N VAL A 698 7.59 -0.64 -24.41
CA VAL A 698 8.49 0.23 -25.15
C VAL A 698 8.79 1.49 -24.34
N GLY A 699 10.07 1.82 -24.18
CA GLY A 699 10.52 3.00 -23.44
C GLY A 699 10.90 2.72 -21.98
N VAL A 700 10.53 1.58 -21.41
CA VAL A 700 10.97 1.16 -20.07
C VAL A 700 12.44 0.73 -20.10
N PHE A 701 12.75 -0.21 -21.00
CA PHE A 701 14.11 -0.64 -21.32
C PHE A 701 14.40 -0.46 -22.82
N THR A 702 15.67 -0.36 -23.19
CA THR A 702 16.09 -0.43 -24.59
C THR A 702 15.93 -1.85 -25.15
N ALA A 703 15.91 -2.02 -26.47
CA ALA A 703 15.83 -3.34 -27.09
C ALA A 703 17.00 -4.27 -26.69
N ALA A 704 18.20 -3.70 -26.52
CA ALA A 704 19.38 -4.44 -26.08
C ALA A 704 19.23 -4.91 -24.62
N GLN A 705 18.77 -4.03 -23.73
CA GLN A 705 18.46 -4.36 -22.34
C GLN A 705 17.37 -5.44 -22.24
N ARG A 706 16.26 -5.31 -22.98
CA ARG A 706 15.20 -6.35 -23.02
C ARG A 706 15.73 -7.71 -23.49
N THR A 707 16.62 -7.72 -24.47
CA THR A 707 17.26 -8.96 -24.95
C THR A 707 18.11 -9.63 -23.88
N GLN A 708 18.71 -8.84 -22.98
CA GLN A 708 19.49 -9.36 -21.85
C GLN A 708 18.58 -9.85 -20.72
N ILE A 709 17.53 -9.09 -20.37
CA ILE A 709 16.51 -9.51 -19.38
C ILE A 709 15.85 -10.82 -19.80
N GLY A 710 15.48 -10.96 -21.08
CA GLY A 710 14.86 -12.18 -21.62
C GLY A 710 15.76 -13.43 -21.65
N ARG A 711 16.97 -13.37 -21.10
CA ARG A 711 17.90 -14.50 -20.92
C ARG A 711 18.11 -14.86 -19.45
N VAL A 712 17.58 -14.05 -18.53
CA VAL A 712 17.73 -14.28 -17.09
C VAL A 712 17.04 -15.59 -16.73
N THR A 713 17.71 -16.36 -15.88
CA THR A 713 17.13 -17.57 -15.29
C THR A 713 17.28 -17.49 -13.79
N TYR A 714 16.34 -18.08 -13.05
CA TYR A 714 16.46 -18.08 -11.59
C TYR A 714 17.70 -18.86 -11.12
N ALA A 715 18.11 -19.87 -11.89
CA ALA A 715 19.36 -20.59 -11.68
C ALA A 715 20.59 -19.64 -11.65
N ARG A 716 20.66 -18.69 -12.58
CA ARG A 716 21.76 -17.72 -12.64
C ARG A 716 21.76 -16.78 -11.44
N VAL A 717 20.60 -16.27 -11.05
CA VAL A 717 20.45 -15.42 -9.86
C VAL A 717 20.92 -16.16 -8.60
N ILE A 718 20.57 -17.45 -8.45
CA ILE A 718 21.05 -18.27 -7.33
C ILE A 718 22.58 -18.43 -7.36
N CYS A 719 23.15 -18.74 -8.53
CA CYS A 719 24.60 -18.87 -8.69
C CYS A 719 25.37 -17.59 -8.34
N ASP A 720 24.81 -16.43 -8.66
CA ASP A 720 25.47 -15.14 -8.40
C ASP A 720 25.38 -14.69 -6.93
N ASN A 721 24.42 -15.21 -6.16
CA ASN A 721 24.06 -14.68 -4.85
C ASN A 721 24.13 -15.70 -3.70
N THR A 722 24.63 -16.90 -3.96
CA THR A 722 24.79 -17.97 -2.96
C THR A 722 26.13 -18.69 -3.16
N GLY A 723 26.52 -19.57 -2.23
CA GLY A 723 27.66 -20.47 -2.42
C GLY A 723 27.29 -21.78 -3.15
N VAL A 724 26.11 -21.86 -3.80
CA VAL A 724 25.75 -23.00 -4.64
C VAL A 724 26.55 -22.95 -5.94
N THR A 725 27.27 -24.04 -6.25
CA THR A 725 28.17 -24.11 -7.42
C THR A 725 27.65 -24.97 -8.57
N ARG A 726 26.66 -25.84 -8.30
CA ARG A 726 26.02 -26.72 -9.29
C ARG A 726 24.53 -26.80 -9.03
N LEU A 727 23.71 -26.71 -10.08
CA LEU A 727 22.25 -26.82 -10.02
C LEU A 727 21.67 -27.10 -11.41
N GLN A 728 20.39 -27.47 -11.47
CA GLN A 728 19.66 -27.52 -12.74
C GLN A 728 19.44 -26.13 -13.34
N ARG A 729 19.30 -26.08 -14.68
CA ARG A 729 19.07 -24.83 -15.42
C ARG A 729 17.70 -24.20 -15.15
N ASP A 730 16.70 -25.02 -14.90
CA ASP A 730 15.35 -24.62 -14.49
C ASP A 730 15.16 -25.12 -13.05
N VAL A 731 15.32 -24.22 -12.09
CA VAL A 731 15.36 -24.61 -10.67
C VAL A 731 14.04 -25.16 -10.14
N PHE A 732 12.94 -24.90 -10.85
CA PHE A 732 11.62 -25.42 -10.50
C PHE A 732 11.42 -26.86 -10.96
N ALA A 733 12.17 -27.33 -11.96
CA ALA A 733 12.10 -28.71 -12.45
C ALA A 733 13.05 -29.62 -11.67
N ARG A 734 12.62 -30.86 -11.42
CA ARG A 734 13.48 -31.87 -10.82
C ARG A 734 14.56 -32.31 -11.79
N ALA A 735 15.76 -32.52 -11.25
CA ALA A 735 16.88 -33.10 -11.97
C ALA A 735 17.66 -34.04 -11.06
N ASP A 736 18.27 -35.07 -11.64
CA ASP A 736 19.28 -35.85 -10.93
C ASP A 736 20.54 -35.00 -10.72
N VAL A 737 21.23 -35.20 -9.60
CA VAL A 737 22.46 -34.46 -9.25
C VAL A 737 23.54 -34.61 -10.34
N THR A 738 23.54 -35.74 -11.06
CA THR A 738 24.45 -35.97 -12.19
C THR A 738 24.18 -35.08 -13.40
N ASP A 739 22.95 -34.60 -13.55
CA ASP A 739 22.49 -33.77 -14.68
C ASP A 739 22.56 -32.27 -14.35
N MET A 740 22.84 -31.91 -13.09
CA MET A 740 23.08 -30.53 -12.67
C MET A 740 24.35 -29.97 -13.30
N THR A 741 24.23 -28.74 -13.81
CA THR A 741 25.31 -28.00 -14.50
C THR A 741 26.09 -27.12 -13.53
N SER A 742 27.35 -26.82 -13.86
CA SER A 742 28.16 -25.84 -13.12
C SER A 742 27.60 -24.44 -13.30
N CYS A 743 27.65 -23.62 -12.24
CA CYS A 743 27.32 -22.19 -12.32
C CYS A 743 28.17 -21.44 -13.36
N GLU A 744 29.39 -21.89 -13.64
CA GLU A 744 30.25 -21.31 -14.67
C GLU A 744 29.68 -21.49 -16.10
N ASP A 745 28.86 -22.52 -16.31
CA ASP A 745 28.24 -22.84 -17.60
C ASP A 745 26.85 -22.21 -17.78
N ILE A 746 26.33 -21.54 -16.73
CA ILE A 746 25.04 -20.83 -16.78
C ILE A 746 25.32 -19.36 -17.12
N PRO A 747 24.91 -18.89 -18.32
CA PRO A 747 25.25 -17.55 -18.77
C PRO A 747 24.58 -16.48 -17.90
N GLY A 748 25.36 -15.44 -17.58
CA GLY A 748 24.88 -14.23 -16.92
C GLY A 748 24.26 -13.23 -17.89
N MET A 749 23.55 -12.26 -17.33
CA MET A 749 23.11 -11.08 -18.06
C MET A 749 24.31 -10.16 -18.37
N LEU A 750 24.43 -9.68 -19.61
CA LEU A 750 25.49 -8.71 -19.98
C LEU A 750 25.06 -7.29 -19.62
N LEU A 751 25.58 -6.75 -18.51
CA LEU A 751 25.23 -5.41 -18.04
C LEU A 751 25.86 -4.29 -18.87
N GLU A 752 26.78 -4.57 -19.78
CA GLU A 752 27.40 -3.56 -20.64
C GLU A 752 26.38 -2.78 -21.48
N VAL A 753 25.19 -3.34 -21.72
CA VAL A 753 24.09 -2.64 -22.43
C VAL A 753 23.41 -1.55 -21.58
N TRP A 754 23.73 -1.44 -20.29
CA TRP A 754 23.38 -0.31 -19.41
C TRP A 754 24.50 0.73 -19.30
N LYS A 755 25.65 0.50 -19.93
CA LYS A 755 26.74 1.48 -19.95
C LYS A 755 26.34 2.68 -20.78
N GLU A 756 26.30 3.85 -20.16
CA GLU A 756 26.17 5.12 -20.85
C GLU A 756 27.56 5.50 -21.39
N THR A 757 27.71 5.47 -22.72
CA THR A 757 28.89 6.04 -23.37
C THR A 757 28.73 7.55 -23.40
N PHE A 758 29.52 8.26 -22.59
CA PHE A 758 29.70 9.70 -22.72
C PHE A 758 30.42 10.01 -24.04
N GLU A 759 29.68 10.06 -25.14
CA GLU A 759 29.87 11.13 -26.11
C GLU A 759 28.68 12.06 -25.90
N ASP A 760 28.88 13.03 -25.02
CA ASP A 760 28.02 14.19 -24.98
C ASP A 760 28.11 14.83 -26.37
N ALA A 761 27.06 14.66 -27.17
CA ALA A 761 26.99 15.29 -28.47
C ALA A 761 26.65 16.74 -28.20
N ASP A 762 27.64 17.62 -28.25
CA ASP A 762 27.42 19.04 -28.04
C ASP A 762 26.41 19.55 -29.07
N GLU A 763 25.12 19.61 -28.70
CA GLU A 763 24.07 19.99 -29.63
C GLU A 763 24.22 21.46 -30.04
N CYS A 764 25.00 22.24 -29.28
CA CYS A 764 25.34 23.61 -29.61
C CYS A 764 26.42 23.72 -30.69
N GLU A 765 27.20 22.66 -30.94
CA GLU A 765 28.09 22.57 -32.10
C GLU A 765 27.35 22.24 -33.41
N ASN A 766 26.11 21.72 -33.33
CA ASN A 766 25.30 21.40 -34.51
C ASN A 766 23.94 22.14 -34.52
N PRO A 767 23.76 23.15 -35.40
CA PRO A 767 22.50 23.89 -35.53
C PRO A 767 21.26 23.05 -35.88
N ASP A 768 21.44 21.84 -36.41
CA ASP A 768 20.33 20.92 -36.71
C ASP A 768 19.92 20.07 -35.47
N MET A 769 20.68 20.13 -34.37
CA MET A 769 20.42 19.38 -33.13
C MET A 769 19.91 20.24 -31.97
N ASN A 770 19.92 21.56 -32.11
CA ASN A 770 19.28 22.47 -31.17
C ASN A 770 18.29 23.42 -31.87
N ASP A 771 17.28 23.89 -31.14
CA ASP A 771 16.30 24.85 -31.63
C ASP A 771 16.35 26.20 -30.89
N CYS A 772 17.51 26.53 -30.34
CA CYS A 772 17.75 27.80 -29.66
C CYS A 772 17.76 28.97 -30.64
N GLU A 773 17.00 30.02 -30.35
CA GLU A 773 16.98 31.22 -31.18
C GLU A 773 18.34 31.94 -31.18
N GLN A 774 19.04 31.92 -30.03
CA GLN A 774 20.26 32.70 -29.83
C GLN A 774 21.43 31.87 -29.29
N LEU A 775 21.54 31.73 -27.96
CA LEU A 775 22.63 31.00 -27.33
C LEU A 775 22.15 29.59 -27.01
N CYS A 776 23.01 28.61 -27.28
CA CYS A 776 22.84 27.25 -26.83
C CYS A 776 23.92 26.99 -25.78
N ILE A 777 23.52 26.47 -24.64
CA ILE A 777 24.40 26.03 -23.55
C ILE A 777 24.34 24.51 -23.53
N ASN A 778 25.46 23.89 -23.90
CA ASN A 778 25.57 22.44 -23.88
C ASN A 778 25.54 21.94 -22.44
N LEU A 779 24.69 20.95 -22.20
CA LEU A 779 24.57 20.24 -20.94
C LEU A 779 24.88 18.77 -21.20
N VAL A 780 25.20 18.04 -20.15
CA VAL A 780 25.43 16.60 -20.31
C VAL A 780 24.15 15.90 -20.77
N GLY A 781 24.15 15.41 -22.01
CA GLY A 781 23.04 14.69 -22.64
C GLY A 781 21.85 15.55 -23.06
N SER A 782 22.01 16.88 -23.07
CA SER A 782 21.00 17.83 -23.56
C SER A 782 21.59 19.22 -23.79
N TYR A 783 20.75 20.19 -24.15
CA TYR A 783 21.14 21.59 -24.17
C TYR A 783 20.05 22.46 -23.53
N LEU A 784 20.44 23.66 -23.11
CA LEU A 784 19.55 24.73 -22.70
C LEU A 784 19.72 25.92 -23.62
N CYS A 785 18.63 26.57 -24.01
CA CYS A 785 18.70 27.83 -24.71
C CYS A 785 18.87 29.00 -23.74
N ALA A 786 19.71 29.95 -24.10
CA ALA A 786 19.92 31.19 -23.39
C ALA A 786 19.86 32.38 -24.36
N CYS A 787 19.73 33.58 -23.81
CA CYS A 787 19.62 34.80 -24.58
C CYS A 787 20.85 35.68 -24.41
N GLN A 788 21.16 36.46 -25.44
CA GLN A 788 22.22 37.46 -25.36
C GLN A 788 21.89 38.52 -24.30
N ASP A 789 22.94 39.14 -23.74
CA ASP A 789 22.83 40.15 -22.69
C ASP A 789 21.74 41.20 -22.99
N GLY A 790 20.81 41.36 -22.05
CA GLY A 790 19.69 42.31 -22.15
C GLY A 790 18.37 41.71 -22.68
N LEU A 791 18.33 40.42 -22.99
CA LEU A 791 17.14 39.66 -23.36
C LEU A 791 16.85 38.54 -22.36
N VAL A 792 15.61 38.06 -22.33
CA VAL A 792 15.16 36.94 -21.49
C VAL A 792 14.51 35.86 -22.35
N LEU A 793 14.70 34.61 -21.94
CA LEU A 793 14.13 33.41 -22.55
C LEU A 793 12.64 33.35 -22.26
N ARG A 794 11.84 33.09 -23.29
CA ARG A 794 10.40 32.87 -23.15
C ARG A 794 10.09 31.54 -22.46
N ALA A 795 8.83 31.37 -22.05
CA ALA A 795 8.34 30.12 -21.46
C ALA A 795 8.44 28.90 -22.38
N ASP A 796 8.55 29.10 -23.70
CA ASP A 796 8.83 28.02 -24.66
C ASP A 796 10.23 27.40 -24.51
N GLY A 797 11.10 28.03 -23.72
CA GLY A 797 12.45 27.57 -23.44
C GLY A 797 13.42 27.70 -24.61
N ARG A 798 13.06 28.44 -25.67
CA ARG A 798 13.78 28.47 -26.96
C ARG A 798 14.00 29.85 -27.52
N SER A 799 12.98 30.71 -27.42
CA SER A 799 12.98 32.05 -28.03
C SER A 799 13.33 33.15 -27.03
N CYS A 800 13.87 34.26 -27.53
CA CYS A 800 14.38 35.37 -26.74
C CYS A 800 13.55 36.63 -26.97
N ALA A 801 13.16 37.31 -25.91
CA ALA A 801 12.45 38.59 -25.98
C ALA A 801 13.08 39.62 -25.05
N SER A 802 12.92 40.89 -25.38
CA SER A 802 13.26 41.96 -24.46
C SER A 802 12.14 42.15 -23.42
N CYS A 803 12.48 42.53 -22.19
CA CYS A 803 11.45 42.81 -21.18
C CYS A 803 10.41 43.86 -21.63
N PRO A 804 10.77 44.94 -22.36
CA PRO A 804 9.79 45.84 -22.95
C PRO A 804 8.80 45.19 -23.93
N GLU A 805 9.20 44.12 -24.62
CA GLU A 805 8.30 43.36 -25.51
C GLU A 805 7.37 42.42 -24.74
N LEU A 806 7.85 41.83 -23.64
CA LEU A 806 7.03 40.98 -22.76
C LEU A 806 6.03 41.79 -21.93
N TYR A 807 6.40 43.03 -21.57
CA TYR A 807 5.56 43.91 -20.74
C TYR A 807 5.39 45.30 -21.39
N PRO A 808 4.73 45.39 -22.55
CA PRO A 808 4.64 46.64 -23.32
C PRO A 808 3.91 47.76 -22.56
N ASP A 809 2.96 47.40 -21.69
CA ASP A 809 2.18 48.35 -20.90
C ASP A 809 3.02 49.07 -19.81
N LEU A 810 4.16 48.47 -19.43
CA LEU A 810 5.03 48.96 -18.36
C LEU A 810 6.14 49.89 -18.82
N VAL A 811 6.38 49.97 -20.13
CA VAL A 811 7.43 50.80 -20.75
C VAL A 811 7.14 52.30 -20.54
N SER A 812 5.87 52.67 -20.38
CA SER A 812 5.46 54.07 -20.20
C SER A 812 5.61 54.57 -18.75
N SER A 813 5.77 53.67 -17.77
CA SER A 813 5.71 53.95 -16.34
C SER A 813 6.99 53.60 -15.56
N GLY A 814 7.97 52.97 -16.23
CA GLY A 814 9.25 52.56 -15.65
C GLY A 814 10.24 52.13 -16.73
N ASP A 815 11.33 51.49 -16.32
CA ASP A 815 12.30 50.89 -17.25
C ASP A 815 12.75 49.52 -16.72
N PHE A 816 13.32 48.70 -17.60
CA PHE A 816 13.70 47.33 -17.28
C PHE A 816 15.22 47.16 -17.22
N GLY A 817 15.67 46.34 -16.27
CA GLY A 817 16.98 45.70 -16.29
C GLY A 817 16.80 44.18 -16.36
N VAL A 818 17.79 43.49 -16.91
CA VAL A 818 17.81 42.02 -17.01
C VAL A 818 19.00 41.48 -16.25
N TYR A 819 18.77 40.46 -15.43
CA TYR A 819 19.82 39.71 -14.74
C TYR A 819 19.41 38.23 -14.65
N GLU A 820 20.32 37.31 -15.02
CA GLU A 820 20.11 35.86 -15.01
C GLU A 820 18.73 35.41 -15.50
N ASN A 821 18.37 35.82 -16.71
CA ASN A 821 17.11 35.45 -17.36
C ASN A 821 15.83 36.00 -16.67
N GLN A 822 15.97 36.97 -15.77
CA GLN A 822 14.87 37.58 -15.03
C GLN A 822 14.72 39.07 -15.37
N CYS A 823 13.49 39.51 -15.62
CA CYS A 823 13.17 40.92 -15.79
C CYS A 823 13.00 41.62 -14.43
N PHE A 824 13.74 42.70 -14.22
CA PHE A 824 13.57 43.62 -13.09
C PHE A 824 13.03 44.95 -13.61
N TRP A 825 11.83 45.31 -13.16
CA TRP A 825 11.17 46.56 -13.53
C TRP A 825 11.39 47.63 -12.44
N PHE A 826 11.85 48.80 -12.86
CA PHE A 826 12.16 49.95 -12.03
C PHE A 826 11.14 51.05 -12.25
N SER A 827 10.31 51.32 -11.24
CA SER A 827 9.30 52.39 -11.31
C SER A 827 9.91 53.78 -11.53
N SER A 828 9.26 54.61 -12.39
CA SER A 828 9.73 55.94 -12.80
C SER A 828 9.48 57.06 -11.77
N LEU A 829 10.26 58.16 -11.86
CA LEU A 829 10.18 59.32 -10.96
C LEU A 829 8.95 60.22 -11.16
N SER A 830 8.23 60.14 -12.29
CA SER A 830 7.27 61.17 -12.67
C SER A 830 5.84 60.98 -12.15
N ARG A 831 5.44 59.79 -11.67
CA ARG A 831 4.13 59.52 -11.02
C ARG A 831 4.18 58.29 -10.12
N GLY A 832 3.41 58.31 -9.01
CA GLY A 832 2.97 57.08 -8.32
C GLY A 832 3.93 56.48 -7.29
N TRP A 833 4.59 57.27 -6.45
CA TRP A 833 5.22 56.69 -5.24
C TRP A 833 4.15 56.05 -4.37
N LEU A 834 4.38 54.80 -4.03
CA LEU A 834 3.45 53.95 -3.30
C LEU A 834 3.96 53.73 -1.89
N THR A 835 3.06 53.43 -0.95
CA THR A 835 3.48 52.86 0.33
C THR A 835 4.10 51.49 0.11
N TYR A 836 4.82 50.95 1.09
CA TYR A 836 5.44 49.63 0.93
C TYR A 836 4.40 48.54 0.58
N LEU A 837 3.24 48.57 1.25
CA LEU A 837 2.13 47.64 1.00
C LEU A 837 1.56 47.82 -0.41
N ASP A 838 1.27 49.06 -0.80
CA ASP A 838 0.74 49.35 -2.14
C ASP A 838 1.76 48.97 -3.24
N ALA A 839 3.06 49.15 -3.00
CA ALA A 839 4.12 48.76 -3.92
C ALA A 839 4.17 47.24 -4.10
N ARG A 840 4.01 46.49 -3.00
CA ARG A 840 3.97 45.03 -3.02
C ARG A 840 2.75 44.50 -3.79
N GLU A 841 1.57 45.04 -3.51
CA GLU A 841 0.35 44.70 -4.26
C GLU A 841 0.48 45.09 -5.73
N SER A 842 1.09 46.23 -6.02
CA SER A 842 1.32 46.67 -7.39
C SER A 842 2.22 45.70 -8.15
N CYS A 843 3.34 45.22 -7.57
CA CYS A 843 4.15 44.21 -8.26
C CYS A 843 3.37 42.92 -8.53
N MET A 844 2.54 42.47 -7.59
CA MET A 844 1.70 41.27 -7.76
C MET A 844 0.69 41.45 -8.91
N LEU A 845 0.05 42.61 -9.01
CA LEU A 845 -0.86 42.92 -10.11
C LEU A 845 -0.15 43.02 -11.47
N LEU A 846 1.13 43.35 -11.46
CA LEU A 846 1.96 43.40 -12.66
C LEU A 846 2.53 42.03 -13.08
N GLY A 847 2.19 40.95 -12.35
CA GLY A 847 2.71 39.61 -12.62
C GLY A 847 4.13 39.42 -12.11
N GLY A 848 4.42 39.92 -10.90
CA GLY A 848 5.72 39.76 -10.26
C GLY A 848 5.67 40.00 -8.74
N LYS A 849 6.84 40.15 -8.12
CA LYS A 849 6.99 40.41 -6.68
C LYS A 849 7.96 41.56 -6.48
N LEU A 850 7.99 42.15 -5.29
CA LEU A 850 9.07 43.10 -4.98
C LEU A 850 10.41 42.38 -5.04
N ALA A 851 11.42 43.05 -5.60
CA ALA A 851 12.71 42.44 -5.92
C ALA A 851 13.38 41.85 -4.68
N MET A 852 13.79 40.58 -4.79
CA MET A 852 14.47 39.85 -3.73
C MET A 852 15.97 39.84 -4.03
N ILE A 853 16.79 40.22 -3.04
CA ILE A 853 18.24 40.32 -3.22
C ILE A 853 18.90 39.26 -2.33
N LYS A 854 19.00 38.04 -2.86
CA LYS A 854 19.44 36.86 -2.08
C LYS A 854 20.96 36.62 -2.14
N ASP A 855 21.68 37.34 -2.98
CA ASP A 855 23.14 37.22 -3.12
C ASP A 855 23.79 38.56 -3.53
N ALA A 856 25.13 38.56 -3.57
CA ALA A 856 25.94 39.72 -3.89
C ALA A 856 25.85 40.15 -5.37
N ASP A 857 25.49 39.22 -6.27
CA ASP A 857 25.51 39.46 -7.70
C ASP A 857 24.22 40.18 -8.14
N VAL A 858 23.07 39.77 -7.61
CA VAL A 858 21.79 40.50 -7.75
C VAL A 858 21.90 41.91 -7.15
N GLN A 859 22.53 42.05 -5.97
CA GLN A 859 22.79 43.35 -5.37
C GLN A 859 23.65 44.22 -6.30
N GLY A 860 24.75 43.67 -6.82
CA GLY A 860 25.66 44.37 -7.73
C GLY A 860 24.97 44.83 -9.01
N PHE A 861 24.16 43.96 -9.62
CA PHE A 861 23.36 44.29 -10.80
C PHE A 861 22.42 45.47 -10.56
N ILE A 862 21.60 45.42 -9.50
CA ILE A 862 20.64 46.49 -9.18
C ILE A 862 21.38 47.82 -8.95
N GLU A 863 22.50 47.78 -8.23
CA GLU A 863 23.30 48.97 -7.95
C GLU A 863 23.91 49.59 -9.21
N ASP A 864 24.44 48.76 -10.11
CA ASP A 864 25.04 49.23 -11.35
C ASP A 864 23.99 49.76 -12.32
N TYR A 865 22.81 49.12 -12.38
CA TYR A 865 21.67 49.62 -13.15
C TYR A 865 21.25 51.02 -12.68
N LEU A 866 21.03 51.19 -11.37
CA LEU A 866 20.67 52.47 -10.77
C LEU A 866 21.78 53.52 -10.94
N ARG A 867 23.05 53.12 -10.88
CA ARG A 867 24.22 54.00 -11.07
C ARG A 867 24.32 54.53 -12.50
N ASN A 868 24.13 53.65 -13.47
CA ASN A 868 24.23 54.00 -14.90
C ASN A 868 23.06 54.88 -15.35
N ASN A 869 21.91 54.77 -14.67
CA ASN A 869 20.71 55.55 -14.96
C ASN A 869 20.44 56.70 -13.96
N ARG A 870 21.48 57.20 -13.27
CA ARG A 870 21.41 58.25 -12.21
C ARG A 870 20.66 59.53 -12.55
N ARG A 871 20.45 59.85 -13.84
CA ARG A 871 19.66 61.03 -14.25
C ARG A 871 18.15 60.82 -14.12
N GLN A 872 17.71 59.57 -13.99
CA GLN A 872 16.31 59.15 -14.02
C GLN A 872 15.84 58.46 -12.73
N TYR A 873 16.72 58.20 -11.76
CA TYR A 873 16.41 57.42 -10.55
C TYR A 873 17.00 58.01 -9.26
N LYS A 874 16.35 57.78 -8.11
CA LYS A 874 16.77 58.20 -6.76
C LYS A 874 17.72 57.17 -6.13
N SER A 875 18.33 57.51 -4.99
CA SER A 875 19.17 56.57 -4.23
C SER A 875 18.38 55.63 -3.30
N GLN A 876 17.05 55.62 -3.34
CA GLN A 876 16.17 54.85 -2.43
C GLN A 876 15.07 54.10 -3.17
N TYR A 877 14.97 52.78 -2.97
CA TYR A 877 13.92 51.91 -3.54
C TYR A 877 13.40 50.89 -2.54
N PHE A 878 12.10 50.56 -2.58
CA PHE A 878 11.60 49.38 -1.85
C PHE A 878 12.05 48.08 -2.50
N ILE A 879 12.44 47.12 -1.65
CA ILE A 879 12.81 45.75 -2.00
C ILE A 879 11.93 44.77 -1.21
N GLY A 880 11.86 43.52 -1.67
CA GLY A 880 10.88 42.54 -1.24
C GLY A 880 11.19 41.83 0.07
N LEU A 881 11.65 42.53 1.11
CA LEU A 881 11.93 41.99 2.44
C LEU A 881 11.10 42.76 3.49
N ASP A 882 10.26 42.06 4.26
CA ASP A 882 9.33 42.67 5.24
C ASP A 882 9.00 41.76 6.43
N ASP A 883 8.53 42.32 7.55
CA ASP A 883 8.08 41.57 8.74
C ASP A 883 6.56 41.67 9.00
N LEU A 884 5.80 42.08 7.98
CA LEU A 884 4.41 42.56 8.13
C LEU A 884 3.43 41.47 8.58
N ARG A 885 3.78 40.18 8.41
CA ARG A 885 2.91 39.02 8.67
C ARG A 885 3.40 38.07 9.76
N SER A 886 4.69 38.05 10.08
CA SER A 886 5.33 36.93 10.80
C SER A 886 6.21 37.34 11.97
N HIS A 887 6.35 38.64 12.28
CA HIS A 887 7.23 39.17 13.34
C HIS A 887 8.74 38.87 13.18
N HIS A 888 9.14 38.39 12.00
CA HIS A 888 10.52 38.25 11.53
C HIS A 888 10.57 38.58 10.03
N LEU A 889 11.73 38.97 9.52
CA LEU A 889 11.86 39.38 8.11
C LEU A 889 11.76 38.17 7.18
N LEU A 890 10.83 38.25 6.23
CA LEU A 890 10.64 37.28 5.15
C LEU A 890 10.74 37.97 3.79
N TRP A 891 11.29 37.24 2.81
CA TRP A 891 11.24 37.67 1.42
C TRP A 891 9.80 37.62 0.88
N SER A 892 9.57 38.30 -0.24
CA SER A 892 8.23 38.42 -0.85
C SER A 892 7.65 37.09 -1.35
N ASP A 893 8.49 36.07 -1.51
CA ASP A 893 8.10 34.68 -1.79
C ASP A 893 7.81 33.83 -0.53
N GLY A 894 8.01 34.38 0.67
CA GLY A 894 7.80 33.71 1.95
C GLY A 894 9.03 33.02 2.52
N THR A 895 10.17 33.03 1.81
CA THR A 895 11.42 32.42 2.30
C THR A 895 12.09 33.27 3.38
N GLU A 896 12.77 32.60 4.33
CA GLU A 896 13.52 33.27 5.39
C GLU A 896 14.79 33.95 4.84
N LEU A 897 15.29 34.94 5.59
CA LEU A 897 16.54 35.63 5.26
C LEU A 897 17.74 34.73 5.58
N GLU A 898 18.23 33.98 4.59
CA GLU A 898 19.39 33.09 4.73
C GLU A 898 20.61 33.56 3.89
N GLY A 899 21.81 33.37 4.43
CA GLY A 899 23.08 33.55 3.70
C GLY A 899 23.59 34.98 3.55
N TYR A 900 23.03 35.76 2.62
CA TYR A 900 23.54 37.08 2.24
C TYR A 900 22.75 38.24 2.85
N THR A 901 23.44 39.23 3.41
CA THR A 901 22.80 40.47 3.88
C THR A 901 23.69 41.68 3.61
N ASN A 902 23.08 42.83 3.33
CA ASN A 902 23.81 44.07 3.04
C ASN A 902 23.31 45.27 3.88
N TRP A 903 23.08 45.05 5.18
CA TRP A 903 22.57 46.09 6.09
C TRP A 903 23.51 47.28 6.29
N ARG A 904 22.94 48.47 6.51
CA ARG A 904 23.68 49.67 6.96
C ARG A 904 24.22 49.46 8.39
N SER A 905 25.43 49.94 8.67
CA SER A 905 26.15 49.70 9.93
C SER A 905 25.33 50.13 11.16
N GLY A 906 25.01 49.18 12.04
CA GLY A 906 24.26 49.40 13.28
C GLY A 906 22.79 48.95 13.25
N HIS A 907 22.28 48.48 12.11
CA HIS A 907 20.95 47.86 12.00
C HIS A 907 21.09 46.33 11.94
N THR A 908 20.26 45.61 12.71
CA THR A 908 20.23 44.13 12.79
C THR A 908 18.84 43.59 12.47
N PRO A 909 18.65 42.30 12.14
CA PRO A 909 17.35 41.74 11.74
C PRO A 909 16.30 41.67 12.88
N TYR A 910 16.67 42.00 14.12
CA TYR A 910 15.80 41.88 15.29
C TYR A 910 15.11 43.20 15.64
N TYR A 911 14.09 43.57 14.86
CA TYR A 911 13.16 44.62 15.23
C TYR A 911 11.73 44.09 15.17
N ARG A 912 10.96 44.29 16.23
CA ARG A 912 9.51 44.03 16.22
C ARG A 912 8.76 45.30 15.81
N GLY A 913 8.07 45.25 14.68
CA GLY A 913 7.06 46.22 14.30
C GLY A 913 6.96 46.34 12.78
N ASN A 914 5.75 46.40 12.22
CA ASN A 914 5.50 46.42 10.77
C ASN A 914 6.44 47.34 9.94
N TYR A 915 7.54 46.79 9.45
CA TYR A 915 8.59 47.44 8.66
C TYR A 915 8.70 46.74 7.30
N GLY A 916 8.95 47.55 6.27
CA GLY A 916 9.50 47.07 5.00
C GLY A 916 10.99 47.44 4.91
N VAL A 917 11.69 46.85 3.96
CA VAL A 917 13.11 47.16 3.69
C VAL A 917 13.23 48.00 2.42
N LEU A 918 14.10 49.00 2.48
CA LEU A 918 14.51 49.77 1.32
C LEU A 918 16.01 49.60 1.06
N LEU A 919 16.39 49.72 -0.21
CA LEU A 919 17.76 49.85 -0.66
C LEU A 919 18.11 51.35 -0.70
N GLU A 920 19.04 51.80 0.15
CA GLU A 920 19.55 53.19 0.20
C GLU A 920 21.08 53.23 0.13
N ASP A 921 21.62 53.98 -0.83
CA ASP A 921 23.07 54.17 -0.98
C ASP A 921 23.86 52.85 -0.90
N GLN A 922 23.40 51.83 -1.65
CA GLN A 922 24.04 50.51 -1.73
C GLN A 922 23.97 49.67 -0.45
N ARG A 923 23.05 50.00 0.47
CA ARG A 923 22.84 49.25 1.71
C ARG A 923 21.36 49.11 2.02
N TRP A 924 21.00 48.07 2.75
CA TRP A 924 19.62 47.85 3.18
C TRP A 924 19.33 48.61 4.46
N ASP A 925 18.16 49.25 4.52
CA ASP A 925 17.67 50.00 5.68
C ASP A 925 16.18 49.72 5.92
N LEU A 926 15.76 49.84 7.18
CA LEU A 926 14.38 49.61 7.60
C LEU A 926 13.55 50.89 7.44
N THR A 927 12.31 50.73 6.99
CA THR A 927 11.37 51.85 6.87
C THR A 927 9.98 51.46 7.33
N ARG A 928 9.29 52.42 7.96
CA ARG A 928 7.87 52.26 8.30
C ARG A 928 7.05 52.32 7.01
N GLY A 929 6.00 51.50 6.94
CA GLY A 929 5.13 51.37 5.77
C GLY A 929 4.39 52.65 5.33
N SER A 930 4.46 53.76 6.07
CA SER A 930 3.82 55.03 5.70
C SER A 930 4.63 55.94 4.77
N LYS A 931 5.90 55.63 4.49
CA LYS A 931 6.67 56.36 3.47
C LYS A 931 6.23 55.94 2.08
N THR A 932 6.15 56.89 1.16
CA THR A 932 5.94 56.60 -0.26
C THR A 932 7.25 56.74 -1.02
N LEU A 933 7.66 55.69 -1.73
CA LEU A 933 8.92 55.60 -2.47
C LEU A 933 8.71 54.88 -3.82
N PRO A 934 9.66 55.01 -4.76
CA PRO A 934 9.73 54.09 -5.88
C PRO A 934 10.14 52.69 -5.40
N TYR A 935 9.83 51.69 -6.20
CA TYR A 935 10.02 50.27 -5.90
C TYR A 935 10.51 49.52 -7.14
N ILE A 936 11.09 48.35 -6.91
CA ILE A 936 11.62 47.45 -7.94
C ILE A 936 10.78 46.17 -7.90
N CYS A 937 10.22 45.79 -9.04
CA CYS A 937 9.54 44.50 -9.20
C CYS A 937 10.48 43.52 -9.90
N GLN A 938 10.56 42.31 -9.38
CA GLN A 938 11.07 41.13 -10.06
C GLN A 938 9.88 40.44 -10.72
N MET A 939 9.86 40.37 -12.06
CA MET A 939 8.69 39.96 -12.84
C MET A 939 8.70 38.46 -13.08
N ASP A 940 7.58 37.76 -12.85
CA ASP A 940 7.49 36.32 -13.10
C ASP A 940 7.55 36.02 -14.61
N PRO A 941 8.04 34.82 -15.03
CA PRO A 941 8.09 34.43 -16.44
C PRO A 941 6.71 34.52 -17.11
N VAL A 942 6.64 35.04 -18.34
CA VAL A 942 5.39 35.20 -19.12
C VAL A 942 5.33 34.13 -20.22
N ASP A 943 4.15 33.52 -20.40
CA ASP A 943 3.82 32.61 -21.52
C ASP A 943 3.75 33.34 -22.87
#